data_AF-B4VTH3-F1
#
_entry.id   AF-B4VTH3-F1
#
_cell.length_a   1.000
_cell.length_b   1.000
_cell.length_c   1.000
_cell.angle_alpha   90.00
_cell.angle_beta   90.00
_cell.angle_gamma   90.00
#
_symmetry.space_group_name_H-M   'P 1'
#
loop_
_entity.id
_entity.type
_entity.pdbx_description
1 polymer ?
#
loop_
_entity_poly.entity_id
_entity_poly.type
_entity_poly.pdbx_seq_one_letter_code
_entity_poly.pdbx_strand_id
1 'polypeptide(L)'
;MITITVTSAADRGSGSLRAAIGQAQSGDTIQFDPSLANKTIKLTSGQLEIDKDLIIDGANAPGLTISGNNTSRVFYSSSNSVDITFRNLIIADGKTNGKGADGAGAGIWTGNETRLTVENSTFKNNYATGFGGGAIFGGWKGTNVIKNSTFVGNSSSDNDGDLRSGGAITINSESFLSVVDSNFTDNEGIYGGAVSITSGSLNVKDSIFSENRAFKGGAISNIANSLTIENSTFTRNNSTNYAGAIYTDGASANDDGKTADKIQIRNSRIENNTGIGQGGALFLYVYGKDQIIIENSTIINNQVIGDDQGIALGGGLRLGNGEAIIRNTTLANNLAQERGGGLYVGARTTVTIDNSTFYGNRAESSDGTDGAGGAIALHNRDYSAQITQTTIANNYAGSRSGGLFVDESNVTLKNTLFTDNFAFRGGDDKNVDHHTNTVLKDGGGNFQSLDPNPDDTKITDGVTLLDPKLGAFTDNGGAVQIPPLPGKPQVTGGALPSRSSYRETPPANPSDLIVTAISATKTELTWTDNSDDETGFKIERSRDQQNWTVLTTTAANATRYRDTDLTPDTSYYYRLRAINDIGDSSAISAQVTTDSITPPVPSPSLIQEPALSRTSEDVFLVEGDSDEVQLQFDLTATDTDSVNEIGIFWVDDQSGSINGIAPGEVGYLEAALNQSQVIFSVLPGNPFPDLSVTRQFGVNGGQEFGFYLVTNSTTDTVRAELAAGGTPDNVLFGLTSANGDQFDPVQVSELGDNHYNLAWEDGEDGDFKDLVFTVQLTQTQPVVGTQLQGGQEGEIIDLRDQVTGMIPAVFGVNSDADYDNSFGFYVIDDLDGRIGDLLPGDPGYAEAAVSQRLDTEAGLPAGTLLAPFIIADGTAEEFLAENPHNQSGQEVMAYFTFMVANPDGKDHVRLLGDNTFGFEDQWAGGDNDFNDMVVEVNFV
;
A
#
# COMPACT_ATOMS: atom_id res chain seq x y z
N MET A 1 -0.22 -33.64 9.12
CA MET A 1 0.00 -32.79 7.94
C MET A 1 1.09 -33.46 7.13
N ILE A 2 0.74 -33.98 5.97
CA ILE A 2 1.61 -34.59 4.97
C ILE A 2 1.37 -33.83 3.66
N THR A 3 2.42 -33.60 2.89
CA THR A 3 2.31 -33.03 1.54
C THR A 3 1.97 -34.13 0.53
N ILE A 4 0.91 -33.92 -0.26
CA ILE A 4 0.48 -34.84 -1.33
C ILE A 4 0.70 -34.16 -2.68
N THR A 5 1.56 -34.73 -3.52
CA THR A 5 1.89 -34.17 -4.84
C THR A 5 0.94 -34.68 -5.93
N VAL A 6 0.33 -33.75 -6.66
CA VAL A 6 -0.43 -34.00 -7.89
C VAL A 6 0.53 -34.07 -9.06
N THR A 7 0.56 -35.21 -9.76
CA THR A 7 1.50 -35.51 -10.87
C THR A 7 0.81 -35.61 -12.23
N SER A 8 -0.49 -35.33 -12.31
CA SER A 8 -1.28 -35.46 -13.54
C SER A 8 -2.29 -34.33 -13.73
N ALA A 9 -2.29 -33.75 -14.94
CA ALA A 9 -3.32 -32.80 -15.38
C ALA A 9 -4.70 -33.44 -15.65
N ALA A 10 -4.83 -34.77 -15.51
CA ALA A 10 -6.10 -35.45 -15.69
C ALA A 10 -7.07 -35.19 -14.54
N ASP A 11 -8.35 -34.98 -14.85
CA ASP A 11 -9.46 -34.79 -13.89
C ASP A 11 -9.67 -35.98 -12.92
N ARG A 12 -9.30 -37.20 -13.36
CA ARG A 12 -9.44 -38.44 -12.57
C ARG A 12 -8.29 -39.41 -12.85
N GLY A 13 -8.08 -40.33 -11.90
CA GLY A 13 -7.05 -41.37 -11.96
C GLY A 13 -5.95 -41.16 -10.91
N SER A 14 -4.99 -42.08 -10.87
CA SER A 14 -3.83 -41.92 -9.98
C SER A 14 -3.03 -40.67 -10.35
N GLY A 15 -2.53 -39.92 -9.36
CA GLY A 15 -1.81 -38.66 -9.57
C GLY A 15 -2.68 -37.44 -9.92
N SER A 16 -4.01 -37.58 -10.06
CA SER A 16 -4.91 -36.43 -10.28
C SER A 16 -5.20 -35.66 -8.99
N LEU A 17 -5.49 -34.35 -9.11
CA LEU A 17 -5.92 -33.51 -7.98
C LEU A 17 -7.12 -34.10 -7.23
N ARG A 18 -8.10 -34.66 -7.97
CA ARG A 18 -9.26 -35.31 -7.37
C ARG A 18 -8.89 -36.55 -6.54
N ALA A 19 -7.87 -37.30 -6.96
CA ALA A 19 -7.35 -38.41 -6.18
C ALA A 19 -6.57 -37.94 -4.96
N ALA A 20 -5.80 -36.85 -5.06
CA ALA A 20 -5.09 -36.24 -3.94
C ALA A 20 -6.06 -35.74 -2.84
N ILE A 21 -7.10 -34.99 -3.21
CA ILE A 21 -8.14 -34.53 -2.26
C ILE A 21 -8.85 -35.70 -1.56
N GLY A 22 -9.08 -36.81 -2.28
CA GLY A 22 -9.65 -38.04 -1.73
C GLY A 22 -8.71 -38.82 -0.80
N GLN A 23 -7.39 -38.60 -0.89
CA GLN A 23 -6.37 -39.23 -0.04
C GLN A 23 -6.02 -38.36 1.18
N ALA A 24 -6.06 -37.04 1.03
CA ALA A 24 -5.77 -36.06 2.07
C ALA A 24 -6.61 -36.26 3.35
N GLN A 25 -5.96 -36.11 4.49
CA GLN A 25 -6.59 -35.99 5.81
C GLN A 25 -6.78 -34.49 6.15
N SER A 26 -7.50 -34.17 7.23
CA SER A 26 -7.66 -32.77 7.66
C SER A 26 -6.30 -32.15 8.02
N GLY A 27 -6.04 -30.96 7.49
CA GLY A 27 -4.80 -30.21 7.66
C GLY A 27 -3.64 -30.66 6.77
N ASP A 28 -3.85 -31.60 5.84
CA ASP A 28 -2.81 -31.93 4.85
C ASP A 28 -2.69 -30.82 3.79
N THR A 29 -1.54 -30.79 3.11
CA THR A 29 -1.25 -29.85 2.01
C THR A 29 -1.21 -30.60 0.70
N ILE A 30 -1.85 -30.08 -0.34
CA ILE A 30 -1.75 -30.59 -1.70
C ILE A 30 -0.90 -29.62 -2.51
N GLN A 31 0.19 -30.14 -3.06
CA GLN A 31 1.07 -29.43 -4.00
C GLN A 31 1.01 -30.07 -5.38
N PHE A 32 1.60 -29.41 -6.37
CA PHE A 32 1.65 -29.88 -7.75
C PHE A 32 3.09 -30.15 -8.18
N ASP A 33 3.29 -31.20 -8.96
CA ASP A 33 4.56 -31.52 -9.60
C ASP A 33 4.96 -30.41 -10.59
N PRO A 34 6.22 -29.94 -10.63
CA PRO A 34 6.64 -28.85 -11.54
C PRO A 34 6.36 -29.10 -13.02
N SER A 35 6.24 -30.37 -13.44
CA SER A 35 5.78 -30.67 -14.80
C SER A 35 4.33 -30.23 -15.09
N LEU A 36 3.58 -29.73 -14.11
CA LEU A 36 2.25 -29.14 -14.27
C LEU A 36 2.23 -27.61 -14.46
N ALA A 37 3.38 -26.93 -14.36
CA ALA A 37 3.49 -25.50 -14.65
C ALA A 37 2.87 -25.14 -16.01
N ASN A 38 2.12 -24.03 -16.06
CA ASN A 38 1.37 -23.53 -17.22
C ASN A 38 0.38 -24.52 -17.87
N LYS A 39 0.04 -25.65 -17.22
CA LYS A 39 -0.97 -26.60 -17.72
C LYS A 39 -2.37 -26.26 -17.20
N THR A 40 -3.37 -26.93 -17.77
CA THR A 40 -4.76 -26.84 -17.31
C THR A 40 -5.27 -28.21 -16.83
N ILE A 41 -5.60 -28.31 -15.54
CA ILE A 41 -6.45 -29.39 -15.01
C ILE A 41 -7.88 -29.07 -15.43
N LYS A 42 -8.34 -29.76 -16.47
CA LYS A 42 -9.64 -29.52 -17.11
C LYS A 42 -10.70 -30.44 -16.54
N LEU A 43 -11.62 -29.91 -15.74
CA LEU A 43 -12.68 -30.71 -15.12
C LEU A 43 -13.70 -31.19 -16.18
N THR A 44 -14.02 -32.48 -16.13
CA THR A 44 -14.99 -33.16 -17.01
C THR A 44 -16.00 -34.01 -16.25
N SER A 45 -15.75 -34.23 -14.96
CA SER A 45 -16.48 -35.15 -14.09
C SER A 45 -17.13 -34.45 -12.89
N GLY A 46 -17.47 -33.17 -13.06
CA GLY A 46 -18.05 -32.29 -12.03
C GLY A 46 -17.00 -31.58 -11.17
N GLN A 47 -17.50 -30.79 -10.21
CA GLN A 47 -16.72 -30.05 -9.22
C GLN A 47 -15.82 -30.93 -8.35
N LEU A 48 -14.81 -30.34 -7.72
CA LEU A 48 -13.95 -30.97 -6.72
C LEU A 48 -14.56 -30.76 -5.32
N GLU A 49 -14.83 -31.85 -4.62
CA GLU A 49 -15.45 -31.86 -3.29
C GLU A 49 -14.37 -31.74 -2.21
N ILE A 50 -14.48 -30.78 -1.29
CA ILE A 50 -13.59 -30.60 -0.13
C ILE A 50 -14.44 -30.65 1.14
N ASP A 51 -14.25 -31.66 1.98
CA ASP A 51 -15.06 -31.92 3.18
C ASP A 51 -14.30 -31.76 4.51
N LYS A 52 -13.05 -31.27 4.44
CA LYS A 52 -12.04 -31.24 5.52
C LYS A 52 -11.18 -29.98 5.43
N ASP A 53 -10.38 -29.71 6.46
CA ASP A 53 -9.39 -28.65 6.44
C ASP A 53 -8.28 -28.99 5.43
N LEU A 54 -7.91 -28.06 4.55
CA LEU A 54 -7.03 -28.37 3.42
C LEU A 54 -6.30 -27.13 2.90
N ILE A 55 -5.01 -27.28 2.61
CA ILE A 55 -4.23 -26.30 1.85
C ILE A 55 -4.03 -26.86 0.43
N ILE A 56 -4.33 -26.08 -0.60
CA ILE A 56 -4.02 -26.41 -1.99
C ILE A 56 -3.12 -25.30 -2.56
N ASP A 57 -1.89 -25.67 -2.89
CA ASP A 57 -0.80 -24.73 -3.15
C ASP A 57 -0.12 -25.01 -4.50
N GLY A 58 -0.22 -24.03 -5.40
CA GLY A 58 0.35 -24.08 -6.75
C GLY A 58 1.80 -23.61 -6.89
N ALA A 59 2.50 -23.25 -5.80
CA ALA A 59 3.84 -22.64 -5.85
C ALA A 59 4.82 -23.39 -6.77
N ASN A 60 4.88 -24.72 -6.62
CA ASN A 60 5.77 -25.59 -7.38
C ASN A 60 5.37 -25.77 -8.86
N ALA A 61 4.21 -25.24 -9.30
CA ALA A 61 3.71 -25.36 -10.66
C ALA A 61 3.12 -24.01 -11.15
N PRO A 62 3.96 -22.97 -11.33
CA PRO A 62 3.51 -21.62 -11.69
C PRO A 62 2.64 -21.59 -12.95
N GLY A 63 1.62 -20.73 -12.96
CA GLY A 63 0.65 -20.61 -14.05
C GLY A 63 -0.33 -21.79 -14.18
N LEU A 64 -0.33 -22.76 -13.27
CA LEU A 64 -1.28 -23.87 -13.29
C LEU A 64 -2.73 -23.38 -13.18
N THR A 65 -3.54 -23.78 -14.16
CA THR A 65 -4.98 -23.50 -14.19
C THR A 65 -5.81 -24.72 -13.79
N ILE A 66 -6.77 -24.52 -12.89
CA ILE A 66 -7.81 -25.49 -12.54
C ILE A 66 -9.13 -24.97 -13.13
N SER A 67 -9.57 -25.59 -14.22
CA SER A 67 -10.67 -25.07 -15.06
C SER A 67 -11.95 -25.89 -14.90
N GLY A 68 -13.06 -25.22 -14.57
CA GLY A 68 -14.42 -25.77 -14.58
C GLY A 68 -14.96 -26.06 -15.99
N ASN A 69 -14.17 -25.75 -17.02
CA ASN A 69 -14.43 -26.06 -18.43
C ASN A 69 -15.78 -25.51 -18.94
N ASN A 70 -16.29 -24.42 -18.36
CA ASN A 70 -17.62 -23.89 -18.63
C ASN A 70 -18.75 -24.93 -18.46
N THR A 71 -18.52 -25.97 -17.63
CA THR A 71 -19.45 -27.11 -17.45
C THR A 71 -19.78 -27.44 -16.00
N SER A 72 -18.90 -27.13 -15.06
CA SER A 72 -19.16 -27.28 -13.63
C SER A 72 -18.52 -26.15 -12.83
N ARG A 73 -18.95 -26.02 -11.57
CA ARG A 73 -18.18 -25.36 -10.52
C ARG A 73 -16.76 -25.99 -10.41
N VAL A 74 -15.76 -25.23 -9.98
CA VAL A 74 -14.40 -25.77 -9.76
C VAL A 74 -14.30 -26.50 -8.42
N PHE A 75 -14.52 -25.81 -7.31
CA PHE A 75 -14.43 -26.34 -5.94
C PHE A 75 -15.73 -26.15 -5.16
N TYR A 76 -16.10 -27.13 -4.36
CA TYR A 76 -17.28 -27.11 -3.52
C TYR A 76 -16.97 -27.71 -2.15
N SER A 77 -17.30 -26.98 -1.09
CA SER A 77 -17.24 -27.49 0.28
C SER A 77 -18.59 -27.36 0.96
N SER A 78 -19.32 -28.47 1.11
CA SER A 78 -20.55 -28.53 1.90
C SER A 78 -20.33 -28.74 3.40
N SER A 79 -19.08 -28.92 3.83
CA SER A 79 -18.77 -28.97 5.25
C SER A 79 -18.91 -27.58 5.86
N ASN A 80 -19.38 -27.54 7.10
CA ASN A 80 -19.37 -26.32 7.90
C ASN A 80 -18.13 -26.31 8.79
N SER A 81 -17.68 -25.12 9.19
CA SER A 81 -16.64 -24.95 10.21
C SER A 81 -15.28 -25.61 9.83
N VAL A 82 -14.90 -25.55 8.55
CA VAL A 82 -13.60 -26.04 8.03
C VAL A 82 -12.68 -24.89 7.64
N ASP A 83 -11.36 -25.13 7.67
CA ASP A 83 -10.32 -24.19 7.25
C ASP A 83 -9.77 -24.57 5.86
N ILE A 84 -10.01 -23.76 4.82
CA ILE A 84 -9.56 -24.03 3.45
C ILE A 84 -8.67 -22.90 2.94
N THR A 85 -7.47 -23.23 2.46
CA THR A 85 -6.55 -22.27 1.83
C THR A 85 -6.27 -22.65 0.39
N PHE A 86 -6.41 -21.68 -0.53
CA PHE A 86 -5.95 -21.79 -1.92
C PHE A 86 -4.86 -20.75 -2.15
N ARG A 87 -3.72 -21.15 -2.72
CA ARG A 87 -2.70 -20.18 -3.11
C ARG A 87 -1.89 -20.55 -4.33
N ASN A 88 -1.32 -19.54 -4.99
CA ASN A 88 -0.45 -19.68 -6.17
C ASN A 88 -1.14 -20.38 -7.36
N LEU A 89 -2.44 -20.13 -7.58
CA LEU A 89 -3.28 -20.88 -8.54
C LEU A 89 -4.12 -19.99 -9.45
N ILE A 90 -4.44 -20.48 -10.65
CA ILE A 90 -5.48 -19.91 -11.52
C ILE A 90 -6.75 -20.78 -11.43
N ILE A 91 -7.86 -20.22 -10.96
CA ILE A 91 -9.18 -20.88 -10.86
C ILE A 91 -10.09 -20.26 -11.92
N ALA A 92 -10.41 -21.05 -12.96
CA ALA A 92 -11.00 -20.50 -14.19
C ALA A 92 -12.22 -21.26 -14.72
N ASP A 93 -13.00 -20.59 -15.57
CA ASP A 93 -14.10 -21.17 -16.35
C ASP A 93 -15.13 -21.97 -15.51
N GLY A 94 -15.24 -21.67 -14.22
CA GLY A 94 -16.25 -22.24 -13.34
C GLY A 94 -17.64 -21.87 -13.84
N LYS A 95 -18.55 -22.83 -13.93
CA LYS A 95 -19.94 -22.58 -14.35
C LYS A 95 -20.97 -23.36 -13.54
N THR A 96 -21.91 -22.64 -12.95
CA THR A 96 -23.12 -23.22 -12.36
C THR A 96 -24.32 -23.09 -13.31
N ASN A 97 -25.36 -23.89 -13.04
CA ASN A 97 -26.67 -23.80 -13.73
C ASN A 97 -27.83 -23.91 -12.71
N GLY A 98 -27.54 -23.65 -11.43
CA GLY A 98 -28.47 -23.77 -10.31
C GLY A 98 -29.19 -22.45 -10.00
N LYS A 99 -30.10 -22.51 -9.03
CA LYS A 99 -30.80 -21.35 -8.45
C LYS A 99 -30.37 -21.14 -7.00
N GLY A 100 -30.54 -19.93 -6.47
CA GLY A 100 -30.11 -19.58 -5.12
C GLY A 100 -28.69 -20.04 -4.77
N ALA A 101 -28.50 -20.67 -3.60
CA ALA A 101 -27.19 -21.12 -3.14
C ALA A 101 -26.57 -22.20 -4.04
N ASP A 102 -27.37 -23.12 -4.61
CA ASP A 102 -26.88 -24.17 -5.52
C ASP A 102 -26.26 -23.59 -6.80
N GLY A 103 -26.72 -22.39 -7.20
CA GLY A 103 -26.21 -21.65 -8.36
C GLY A 103 -25.09 -20.65 -8.04
N ALA A 104 -24.70 -20.46 -6.79
CA ALA A 104 -23.66 -19.51 -6.41
C ALA A 104 -22.25 -20.10 -6.50
N GLY A 105 -21.19 -19.28 -6.47
CA GLY A 105 -19.82 -19.72 -6.26
C GLY A 105 -19.31 -20.64 -7.36
N ALA A 106 -19.06 -20.13 -8.57
CA ALA A 106 -18.71 -20.99 -9.71
C ALA A 106 -17.22 -21.38 -9.75
N GLY A 107 -16.33 -20.53 -9.22
CA GLY A 107 -14.98 -20.95 -8.83
C GLY A 107 -15.04 -21.80 -7.56
N ILE A 108 -15.29 -21.16 -6.42
CA ILE A 108 -15.37 -21.77 -5.08
C ILE A 108 -16.75 -21.51 -4.45
N TRP A 109 -17.29 -22.52 -3.78
CA TRP A 109 -18.45 -22.39 -2.89
C TRP A 109 -18.11 -22.99 -1.53
N THR A 110 -18.38 -22.27 -0.43
CA THR A 110 -18.15 -22.75 0.94
C THR A 110 -19.42 -22.84 1.78
N GLY A 111 -19.43 -23.81 2.71
CA GLY A 111 -20.46 -24.00 3.72
C GLY A 111 -20.37 -22.97 4.84
N ASN A 112 -21.28 -23.07 5.81
CA ASN A 112 -21.38 -22.11 6.89
C ASN A 112 -20.19 -22.20 7.85
N GLU A 113 -19.84 -21.10 8.51
CA GLU A 113 -18.74 -21.02 9.50
C GLU A 113 -17.36 -21.41 8.94
N THR A 114 -17.23 -21.54 7.61
CA THR A 114 -15.97 -21.87 6.91
C THR A 114 -15.00 -20.69 6.95
N ARG A 115 -13.73 -20.97 7.19
CA ARG A 115 -12.65 -20.01 6.94
C ARG A 115 -12.04 -20.28 5.56
N LEU A 116 -12.14 -19.30 4.67
CA LEU A 116 -11.55 -19.35 3.34
C LEU A 116 -10.39 -18.35 3.27
N THR A 117 -9.20 -18.84 2.96
CA THR A 117 -8.02 -18.03 2.68
C THR A 117 -7.63 -18.18 1.21
N VAL A 118 -7.39 -17.06 0.53
CA VAL A 118 -6.96 -16.98 -0.87
C VAL A 118 -5.77 -16.05 -0.95
N GLU A 119 -4.63 -16.55 -1.43
CA GLU A 119 -3.36 -15.81 -1.52
C GLU A 119 -2.76 -16.00 -2.92
N ASN A 120 -2.12 -14.98 -3.50
CA ASN A 120 -1.32 -15.09 -4.73
C ASN A 120 -2.06 -15.78 -5.90
N SER A 121 -3.37 -15.56 -6.06
CA SER A 121 -4.23 -16.40 -6.92
C SER A 121 -5.07 -15.58 -7.89
N THR A 122 -5.37 -16.17 -9.05
CA THR A 122 -6.19 -15.55 -10.10
C THR A 122 -7.51 -16.28 -10.30
N PHE A 123 -8.62 -15.56 -10.24
CA PHE A 123 -9.96 -16.06 -10.59
C PHE A 123 -10.39 -15.45 -11.92
N LYS A 124 -10.61 -16.30 -12.92
CA LYS A 124 -10.83 -15.86 -14.31
C LYS A 124 -12.08 -16.45 -14.95
N ASN A 125 -12.94 -15.58 -15.50
CA ASN A 125 -14.10 -15.98 -16.31
C ASN A 125 -15.08 -16.96 -15.62
N ASN A 126 -15.17 -16.94 -14.29
CA ASN A 126 -16.09 -17.81 -13.57
C ASN A 126 -17.50 -17.20 -13.55
N TYR A 127 -18.52 -18.01 -13.84
CA TYR A 127 -19.89 -17.56 -14.10
C TYR A 127 -20.95 -18.27 -13.24
N ALA A 128 -21.63 -17.50 -12.38
CA ALA A 128 -22.65 -17.98 -11.45
C ALA A 128 -24.09 -17.62 -11.87
N THR A 129 -25.04 -18.55 -11.70
CA THR A 129 -26.46 -18.37 -12.08
C THR A 129 -27.44 -18.22 -10.91
N GLY A 130 -26.98 -18.39 -9.67
CA GLY A 130 -27.76 -18.23 -8.43
C GLY A 130 -27.40 -16.94 -7.68
N PHE A 131 -27.20 -17.01 -6.35
CA PHE A 131 -26.83 -15.88 -5.47
C PHE A 131 -25.43 -15.27 -5.72
N GLY A 132 -25.01 -15.13 -6.98
CA GLY A 132 -23.74 -14.53 -7.37
C GLY A 132 -22.49 -15.28 -6.91
N GLY A 133 -21.41 -14.52 -6.79
CA GLY A 133 -20.08 -15.05 -6.54
C GLY A 133 -19.60 -15.84 -7.74
N GLY A 134 -19.47 -15.21 -8.91
CA GLY A 134 -18.94 -15.86 -10.11
C GLY A 134 -17.66 -16.62 -9.78
N ALA A 135 -16.70 -15.93 -9.15
CA ALA A 135 -15.54 -16.57 -8.54
C ALA A 135 -15.87 -17.28 -7.22
N ILE A 136 -16.32 -16.57 -6.18
CA ILE A 136 -16.39 -17.10 -4.80
C ILE A 136 -17.76 -16.83 -4.16
N PHE A 137 -18.37 -17.88 -3.59
CA PHE A 137 -19.46 -17.74 -2.63
C PHE A 137 -19.02 -18.18 -1.22
N GLY A 138 -19.11 -17.26 -0.25
CA GLY A 138 -18.86 -17.50 1.16
C GLY A 138 -20.13 -17.81 1.95
N GLY A 139 -20.15 -18.94 2.68
CA GLY A 139 -21.28 -19.35 3.53
C GLY A 139 -21.60 -18.42 4.70
N TRP A 140 -22.71 -18.67 5.41
CA TRP A 140 -23.15 -17.88 6.57
C TRP A 140 -22.13 -18.00 7.71
N LYS A 141 -21.78 -16.89 8.39
CA LYS A 141 -20.72 -16.83 9.41
C LYS A 141 -19.32 -17.22 8.93
N GLY A 142 -19.06 -17.10 7.63
CA GLY A 142 -17.74 -17.37 7.09
C GLY A 142 -16.72 -16.30 7.44
N THR A 143 -15.45 -16.67 7.49
CA THR A 143 -14.31 -15.75 7.57
C THR A 143 -13.54 -15.86 6.27
N ASN A 144 -13.55 -14.81 5.46
CA ASN A 144 -13.00 -14.85 4.10
C ASN A 144 -11.84 -13.84 4.01
N VAL A 145 -10.65 -14.31 3.63
CA VAL A 145 -9.43 -13.51 3.54
C VAL A 145 -8.86 -13.66 2.14
N ILE A 146 -8.77 -12.54 1.42
CA ILE A 146 -8.25 -12.43 0.07
C ILE A 146 -7.01 -11.52 0.11
N LYS A 147 -5.86 -12.02 -0.33
CA LYS A 147 -4.58 -11.28 -0.36
C LYS A 147 -3.89 -11.45 -1.71
N ASN A 148 -3.22 -10.41 -2.20
CA ASN A 148 -2.36 -10.46 -3.40
C ASN A 148 -3.01 -11.25 -4.56
N SER A 149 -4.27 -10.97 -4.86
CA SER A 149 -5.08 -11.83 -5.74
C SER A 149 -5.85 -11.04 -6.78
N THR A 150 -6.03 -11.65 -7.96
CA THR A 150 -6.64 -11.03 -9.13
C THR A 150 -7.98 -11.68 -9.47
N PHE A 151 -9.02 -10.88 -9.67
CA PHE A 151 -10.35 -11.32 -10.09
C PHE A 151 -10.70 -10.63 -11.40
N VAL A 152 -10.69 -11.37 -12.50
CA VAL A 152 -10.89 -10.83 -13.86
C VAL A 152 -12.02 -11.53 -14.62
N GLY A 153 -12.96 -10.74 -15.16
CA GLY A 153 -14.05 -11.24 -16.03
C GLY A 153 -15.03 -12.18 -15.34
N ASN A 154 -15.07 -12.23 -14.00
CA ASN A 154 -16.00 -13.08 -13.27
C ASN A 154 -17.38 -12.43 -13.26
N SER A 155 -18.42 -13.23 -13.44
CA SER A 155 -19.77 -12.69 -13.62
C SER A 155 -20.86 -13.50 -12.95
N SER A 156 -21.98 -12.83 -12.69
CA SER A 156 -23.20 -13.48 -12.23
C SER A 156 -24.45 -12.87 -12.84
N SER A 157 -25.48 -13.69 -12.98
CA SER A 157 -26.76 -13.28 -13.56
C SER A 157 -27.92 -13.84 -12.74
N ASP A 158 -28.02 -13.47 -11.46
CA ASP A 158 -29.12 -13.96 -10.61
C ASP A 158 -30.48 -13.62 -11.24
N ASN A 159 -31.30 -14.66 -11.43
CA ASN A 159 -32.66 -14.53 -11.95
C ASN A 159 -33.71 -14.64 -10.84
N ASP A 160 -33.31 -14.87 -9.59
CA ASP A 160 -34.18 -15.02 -8.43
C ASP A 160 -34.45 -13.68 -7.70
N GLY A 161 -33.69 -12.64 -8.02
CA GLY A 161 -33.91 -11.27 -7.53
C GLY A 161 -33.38 -11.04 -6.12
N ASP A 162 -32.36 -11.79 -5.71
CA ASP A 162 -31.69 -11.61 -4.43
C ASP A 162 -30.85 -10.32 -4.43
N LEU A 163 -30.69 -9.72 -3.26
CA LEU A 163 -29.84 -8.54 -3.05
C LEU A 163 -28.35 -8.92 -2.90
N ARG A 164 -28.05 -10.22 -2.87
CA ARG A 164 -26.71 -10.82 -2.80
C ARG A 164 -26.35 -11.40 -4.17
N SER A 165 -25.65 -10.62 -4.99
CA SER A 165 -25.25 -11.06 -6.33
C SER A 165 -24.06 -10.26 -6.86
N GLY A 166 -22.88 -10.56 -6.31
CA GLY A 166 -21.59 -9.99 -6.71
C GLY A 166 -20.99 -10.75 -7.89
N GLY A 167 -20.43 -10.05 -8.88
CA GLY A 167 -19.86 -10.69 -10.07
C GLY A 167 -18.65 -11.57 -9.76
N ALA A 168 -17.70 -11.10 -8.94
CA ALA A 168 -16.58 -11.90 -8.45
C ALA A 168 -16.93 -12.64 -7.15
N ILE A 169 -17.19 -11.92 -6.07
CA ILE A 169 -17.34 -12.46 -4.71
C ILE A 169 -18.73 -12.13 -4.17
N THR A 170 -19.40 -13.12 -3.58
CA THR A 170 -20.59 -12.90 -2.74
C THR A 170 -20.44 -13.58 -1.39
N ILE A 171 -20.59 -12.81 -0.31
CA ILE A 171 -20.47 -13.29 1.05
C ILE A 171 -21.82 -13.22 1.74
N ASN A 172 -22.27 -14.33 2.32
CA ASN A 172 -23.54 -14.45 3.00
C ASN A 172 -23.48 -13.85 4.43
N SER A 173 -24.63 -13.74 5.12
CA SER A 173 -24.74 -12.95 6.34
C SER A 173 -23.95 -13.44 7.55
N GLU A 174 -23.75 -12.52 8.51
CA GLU A 174 -22.97 -12.66 9.75
C GLU A 174 -21.49 -13.02 9.53
N SER A 175 -20.95 -12.72 8.35
CA SER A 175 -19.61 -13.10 7.89
C SER A 175 -18.65 -11.91 7.81
N PHE A 176 -17.36 -12.21 7.78
CA PHE A 176 -16.29 -11.25 7.52
C PHE A 176 -15.67 -11.47 6.13
N LEU A 177 -15.32 -10.36 5.46
CA LEU A 177 -14.47 -10.35 4.28
C LEU A 177 -13.33 -9.32 4.45
N SER A 178 -12.09 -9.80 4.31
CA SER A 178 -10.90 -8.96 4.18
C SER A 178 -10.35 -9.10 2.76
N VAL A 179 -10.07 -7.97 2.12
CA VAL A 179 -9.42 -7.86 0.81
C VAL A 179 -8.21 -6.96 0.95
N VAL A 180 -7.02 -7.46 0.63
CA VAL A 180 -5.74 -6.75 0.77
C VAL A 180 -4.90 -6.98 -0.49
N ASP A 181 -4.18 -5.97 -0.97
CA ASP A 181 -3.26 -6.04 -2.12
C ASP A 181 -3.88 -6.68 -3.39
N SER A 182 -5.18 -6.50 -3.62
CA SER A 182 -5.92 -7.31 -4.60
C SER A 182 -6.56 -6.48 -5.71
N ASN A 183 -6.65 -7.05 -6.92
CA ASN A 183 -7.21 -6.39 -8.09
C ASN A 183 -8.50 -7.05 -8.58
N PHE A 184 -9.52 -6.25 -8.85
CA PHE A 184 -10.81 -6.67 -9.39
C PHE A 184 -11.10 -5.91 -10.69
N THR A 185 -10.97 -6.58 -11.83
CA THR A 185 -11.12 -5.98 -13.17
C THR A 185 -12.25 -6.61 -13.98
N ASP A 186 -13.10 -5.80 -14.62
CA ASP A 186 -14.12 -6.26 -15.58
C ASP A 186 -15.08 -7.34 -15.03
N ASN A 187 -15.38 -7.32 -13.72
CA ASN A 187 -16.34 -8.25 -13.13
C ASN A 187 -17.77 -7.69 -13.22
N GLU A 188 -18.75 -8.55 -13.50
CA GLU A 188 -20.15 -8.15 -13.75
C GLU A 188 -21.13 -8.86 -12.80
N GLY A 189 -21.82 -8.09 -11.97
CA GLY A 189 -22.81 -8.59 -11.02
C GLY A 189 -24.13 -7.84 -11.12
N ILE A 190 -25.05 -8.11 -10.19
CA ILE A 190 -26.28 -7.33 -10.06
C ILE A 190 -26.15 -6.37 -8.88
N TYR A 191 -25.65 -6.83 -7.73
CA TYR A 191 -25.40 -6.01 -6.55
C TYR A 191 -23.91 -6.10 -6.22
N GLY A 192 -23.10 -5.18 -6.72
CA GLY A 192 -21.64 -5.27 -6.70
C GLY A 192 -21.10 -5.93 -7.98
N GLY A 193 -20.36 -5.21 -8.83
CA GLY A 193 -19.73 -5.83 -9.99
C GLY A 193 -18.62 -6.78 -9.58
N ALA A 194 -17.81 -6.36 -8.61
CA ALA A 194 -16.83 -7.22 -7.95
C ALA A 194 -17.43 -7.91 -6.72
N VAL A 195 -17.86 -7.16 -5.69
CA VAL A 195 -18.12 -7.70 -4.34
C VAL A 195 -19.53 -7.37 -3.84
N SER A 196 -20.21 -8.39 -3.31
CA SER A 196 -21.53 -8.27 -2.65
C SER A 196 -21.50 -8.86 -1.25
N ILE A 197 -21.96 -8.11 -0.25
CA ILE A 197 -22.03 -8.58 1.14
C ILE A 197 -23.23 -7.97 1.89
N THR A 198 -23.84 -8.78 2.76
CA THR A 198 -25.01 -8.41 3.58
C THR A 198 -24.84 -8.77 5.04
N SER A 199 -25.19 -7.89 5.99
CA SER A 199 -25.30 -8.19 7.43
C SER A 199 -24.07 -8.81 8.11
N GLY A 200 -22.87 -8.26 7.87
CA GLY A 200 -21.57 -8.71 8.38
C GLY A 200 -20.57 -7.55 8.46
N SER A 201 -19.33 -7.73 7.99
CA SER A 201 -18.32 -6.67 7.85
C SER A 201 -17.36 -6.87 6.68
N LEU A 202 -16.94 -5.77 6.05
CA LEU A 202 -16.03 -5.73 4.90
C LEU A 202 -14.87 -4.75 5.13
N ASN A 203 -13.64 -5.26 5.06
CA ASN A 203 -12.41 -4.48 5.05
C ASN A 203 -11.71 -4.62 3.70
N VAL A 204 -11.35 -3.50 3.08
CA VAL A 204 -10.58 -3.41 1.84
C VAL A 204 -9.38 -2.49 2.08
N LYS A 205 -8.18 -2.97 1.80
CA LYS A 205 -6.93 -2.21 1.96
C LYS A 205 -6.04 -2.38 0.72
N ASP A 206 -5.32 -1.34 0.33
CA ASP A 206 -4.26 -1.38 -0.70
C ASP A 206 -4.70 -2.06 -2.02
N SER A 207 -5.98 -1.92 -2.41
CA SER A 207 -6.61 -2.73 -3.45
C SER A 207 -7.20 -1.89 -4.60
N ILE A 208 -7.34 -2.51 -5.78
CA ILE A 208 -7.81 -1.86 -7.01
C ILE A 208 -9.11 -2.49 -7.50
N PHE A 209 -10.09 -1.65 -7.82
CA PHE A 209 -11.36 -2.02 -8.44
C PHE A 209 -11.54 -1.23 -9.73
N SER A 210 -11.38 -1.91 -10.86
CA SER A 210 -11.35 -1.31 -12.19
C SER A 210 -12.44 -1.88 -13.12
N GLU A 211 -13.15 -1.01 -13.84
CA GLU A 211 -14.04 -1.38 -14.96
C GLU A 211 -15.19 -2.37 -14.64
N ASN A 212 -15.48 -2.59 -13.34
CA ASN A 212 -16.54 -3.50 -12.89
C ASN A 212 -17.93 -2.90 -13.15
N ARG A 213 -18.93 -3.77 -13.37
CA ARG A 213 -20.28 -3.38 -13.81
C ARG A 213 -21.37 -4.02 -12.95
N ALA A 214 -22.40 -3.25 -12.60
CA ALA A 214 -23.54 -3.76 -11.83
C ALA A 214 -24.89 -3.11 -12.13
N PHE A 215 -25.95 -3.66 -11.55
CA PHE A 215 -27.19 -2.90 -11.34
C PHE A 215 -26.99 -1.86 -10.23
N LYS A 216 -26.53 -2.26 -9.04
CA LYS A 216 -26.13 -1.34 -7.96
C LYS A 216 -24.67 -1.51 -7.56
N GLY A 217 -23.95 -0.40 -7.36
CA GLY A 217 -22.56 -0.42 -6.89
C GLY A 217 -21.64 -1.10 -7.89
N GLY A 218 -21.18 -0.37 -8.92
CA GLY A 218 -20.45 -0.98 -10.03
C GLY A 218 -19.22 -1.80 -9.61
N ALA A 219 -18.55 -1.45 -8.51
CA ALA A 219 -17.57 -2.31 -7.84
C ALA A 219 -18.16 -3.08 -6.65
N ILE A 220 -18.70 -2.37 -5.64
CA ILE A 220 -19.07 -2.94 -4.33
C ILE A 220 -20.50 -2.60 -3.96
N SER A 221 -21.25 -3.61 -3.48
CA SER A 221 -22.53 -3.43 -2.79
C SER A 221 -22.45 -3.96 -1.36
N ASN A 222 -22.64 -3.07 -0.39
CA ASN A 222 -22.49 -3.33 1.04
C ASN A 222 -23.79 -2.97 1.79
N ILE A 223 -24.64 -3.96 2.06
CA ILE A 223 -25.96 -3.75 2.66
C ILE A 223 -25.94 -4.18 4.13
N ALA A 224 -26.17 -3.23 5.04
CA ALA A 224 -26.26 -3.48 6.48
C ALA A 224 -24.99 -4.11 7.10
N ASN A 225 -23.80 -3.72 6.62
CA ASN A 225 -22.49 -4.13 7.15
C ASN A 225 -21.65 -2.90 7.47
N SER A 226 -20.71 -3.02 8.42
CA SER A 226 -19.63 -2.05 8.52
C SER A 226 -18.71 -2.18 7.31
N LEU A 227 -18.18 -1.05 6.85
CA LEU A 227 -17.32 -0.98 5.69
C LEU A 227 -16.09 -0.13 6.02
N THR A 228 -14.91 -0.67 5.75
CA THR A 228 -13.64 0.06 5.82
C THR A 228 -12.93 -0.08 4.48
N ILE A 229 -12.67 1.04 3.82
CA ILE A 229 -11.87 1.16 2.61
C ILE A 229 -10.66 2.04 2.93
N GLU A 230 -9.44 1.52 2.77
CA GLU A 230 -8.21 2.27 3.04
C GLU A 230 -7.20 2.08 1.89
N ASN A 231 -6.47 3.14 1.55
CA ASN A 231 -5.39 3.12 0.55
C ASN A 231 -5.78 2.51 -0.83
N SER A 232 -7.06 2.59 -1.23
CA SER A 232 -7.60 1.78 -2.34
C SER A 232 -8.10 2.64 -3.50
N THR A 233 -8.04 2.09 -4.72
CA THR A 233 -8.42 2.79 -5.96
C THR A 233 -9.67 2.18 -6.61
N PHE A 234 -10.66 3.03 -6.91
CA PHE A 234 -11.89 2.67 -7.60
C PHE A 234 -11.99 3.47 -8.90
N THR A 235 -11.69 2.85 -10.03
CA THR A 235 -11.58 3.54 -11.32
C THR A 235 -12.49 2.94 -12.41
N ARG A 236 -13.19 3.81 -13.17
CA ARG A 236 -14.01 3.43 -14.35
C ARG A 236 -15.11 2.38 -14.11
N ASN A 237 -15.55 2.20 -12.87
CA ASN A 237 -16.65 1.27 -12.54
C ASN A 237 -18.00 1.91 -12.91
N ASN A 238 -18.98 1.08 -13.29
CA ASN A 238 -20.26 1.54 -13.85
C ASN A 238 -21.46 0.85 -13.21
N SER A 239 -22.54 1.59 -12.94
CA SER A 239 -23.81 1.01 -12.49
C SER A 239 -25.03 1.57 -13.22
N THR A 240 -26.04 0.72 -13.37
CA THR A 240 -27.31 1.09 -14.04
C THR A 240 -28.40 1.58 -13.07
N ASN A 241 -28.15 1.54 -11.76
CA ASN A 241 -29.04 2.01 -10.70
C ASN A 241 -28.27 2.26 -9.38
N TYR A 242 -27.74 3.47 -9.23
CA TYR A 242 -26.99 4.02 -8.09
C TYR A 242 -25.55 3.52 -7.92
N ALA A 243 -24.65 4.46 -7.60
CA ALA A 243 -23.22 4.27 -7.35
C ALA A 243 -22.43 3.54 -8.44
N GLY A 244 -21.67 4.29 -9.25
CA GLY A 244 -20.71 3.69 -10.18
C GLY A 244 -19.63 2.84 -9.51
N ALA A 245 -19.21 3.18 -8.28
CA ALA A 245 -18.24 2.42 -7.50
C ALA A 245 -18.88 1.68 -6.31
N ILE A 246 -19.29 2.40 -5.26
CA ILE A 246 -19.67 1.80 -3.96
C ILE A 246 -21.09 2.20 -3.56
N TYR A 247 -21.97 1.20 -3.42
CA TYR A 247 -23.32 1.33 -2.87
C TYR A 247 -23.37 0.82 -1.42
N THR A 248 -23.91 1.61 -0.50
CA THR A 248 -24.25 1.15 0.86
C THR A 248 -25.71 1.37 1.21
N ASP A 249 -26.24 0.50 2.08
CA ASP A 249 -27.60 0.58 2.61
C ASP A 249 -27.64 0.06 4.06
N GLY A 250 -27.22 0.91 4.99
CA GLY A 250 -26.99 0.58 6.41
C GLY A 250 -25.52 0.26 6.72
N ALA A 251 -25.03 0.72 7.89
CA ALA A 251 -23.73 0.30 8.43
C ALA A 251 -23.84 -0.92 9.35
N SER A 252 -25.04 -1.36 9.72
CA SER A 252 -25.26 -2.65 10.38
C SER A 252 -26.69 -3.18 10.19
N ALA A 253 -26.90 -4.44 10.56
CA ALA A 253 -28.19 -5.13 10.46
C ALA A 253 -29.20 -4.75 11.57
N ASN A 254 -28.76 -4.03 12.60
CA ASN A 254 -29.58 -3.73 13.79
C ASN A 254 -29.64 -2.22 14.03
N ASP A 255 -30.75 -1.57 13.66
CA ASP A 255 -31.11 -0.25 14.19
C ASP A 255 -31.58 -0.38 15.66
N ASP A 256 -30.66 -0.78 16.54
CA ASP A 256 -30.91 -1.00 17.97
C ASP A 256 -30.96 0.33 18.76
N GLY A 257 -30.52 1.42 18.12
CA GLY A 257 -30.52 2.78 18.64
C GLY A 257 -29.47 3.06 19.72
N LYS A 258 -28.54 2.14 19.99
CA LYS A 258 -27.54 2.23 21.06
C LYS A 258 -26.12 2.24 20.54
N THR A 259 -25.76 1.34 19.63
CA THR A 259 -24.48 1.37 18.91
C THR A 259 -24.56 2.29 17.69
N ALA A 260 -23.41 2.78 17.23
CA ALA A 260 -23.26 3.57 16.03
C ALA A 260 -22.16 2.92 15.18
N ASP A 261 -22.58 2.23 14.11
CA ASP A 261 -21.65 1.55 13.21
C ASP A 261 -21.19 2.49 12.10
N LYS A 262 -20.15 2.10 11.35
CA LYS A 262 -19.42 3.01 10.47
C LYS A 262 -19.26 2.50 9.04
N ILE A 263 -19.38 3.43 8.10
CA ILE A 263 -18.86 3.33 6.73
C ILE A 263 -17.67 4.29 6.66
N GLN A 264 -16.47 3.76 6.42
CA GLN A 264 -15.20 4.50 6.49
C GLN A 264 -14.45 4.36 5.16
N ILE A 265 -14.03 5.49 4.58
CA ILE A 265 -13.19 5.57 3.38
C ILE A 265 -12.01 6.49 3.69
N ARG A 266 -10.78 6.00 3.59
CA ARG A 266 -9.55 6.76 3.88
C ARG A 266 -8.48 6.60 2.82
N ASN A 267 -7.67 7.65 2.63
CA ASN A 267 -6.46 7.60 1.80
C ASN A 267 -6.70 7.02 0.39
N SER A 268 -7.93 7.15 -0.13
CA SER A 268 -8.42 6.36 -1.27
C SER A 268 -8.76 7.26 -2.45
N ARG A 269 -8.58 6.72 -3.66
CA ARG A 269 -8.85 7.41 -4.92
C ARG A 269 -10.06 6.78 -5.62
N ILE A 270 -11.06 7.60 -5.91
CA ILE A 270 -12.33 7.17 -6.50
C ILE A 270 -12.58 8.04 -7.75
N GLU A 271 -12.35 7.48 -8.93
CA GLU A 271 -12.31 8.27 -10.16
C GLU A 271 -12.98 7.67 -11.40
N ASN A 272 -13.43 8.55 -12.30
CA ASN A 272 -13.98 8.19 -13.61
C ASN A 272 -15.16 7.17 -13.55
N ASN A 273 -15.80 7.00 -12.39
CA ASN A 273 -16.90 6.06 -12.20
C ASN A 273 -18.23 6.69 -12.67
N THR A 274 -19.13 5.87 -13.20
CA THR A 274 -20.43 6.31 -13.72
C THR A 274 -21.58 5.61 -13.01
N GLY A 275 -22.53 6.36 -12.48
CA GLY A 275 -23.76 5.85 -11.90
C GLY A 275 -24.99 6.41 -12.60
N ILE A 276 -26.10 5.69 -12.54
CA ILE A 276 -27.43 6.20 -12.97
C ILE A 276 -28.28 6.52 -11.74
N GLY A 277 -29.02 7.62 -11.75
CA GLY A 277 -29.93 8.01 -10.68
C GLY A 277 -29.27 8.80 -9.54
N GLN A 278 -28.41 8.15 -8.74
CA GLN A 278 -27.89 8.71 -7.48
C GLN A 278 -26.49 8.17 -7.16
N GLY A 279 -25.53 9.07 -6.90
CA GLY A 279 -24.13 8.75 -6.64
C GLY A 279 -23.42 8.32 -7.93
N GLY A 280 -22.62 9.20 -8.53
CA GLY A 280 -21.86 8.85 -9.74
C GLY A 280 -20.73 7.88 -9.43
N ALA A 281 -20.02 8.09 -8.32
CA ALA A 281 -19.19 7.04 -7.72
C ALA A 281 -19.84 6.41 -6.48
N LEU A 282 -20.23 7.23 -5.51
CA LEU A 282 -20.56 6.77 -4.16
C LEU A 282 -22.01 7.08 -3.80
N PHE A 283 -22.76 6.04 -3.41
CA PHE A 283 -24.06 6.18 -2.74
C PHE A 283 -23.89 5.59 -1.35
N LEU A 284 -23.78 6.46 -0.34
CA LEU A 284 -23.60 6.05 1.04
C LEU A 284 -24.87 6.37 1.83
N TYR A 285 -25.56 5.32 2.24
CA TYR A 285 -26.74 5.39 3.10
C TYR A 285 -26.52 4.53 4.35
N VAL A 286 -26.90 5.05 5.51
CA VAL A 286 -26.72 4.40 6.82
C VAL A 286 -27.98 4.50 7.69
N TYR A 287 -28.08 3.74 8.78
CA TYR A 287 -29.30 3.68 9.60
C TYR A 287 -29.14 4.43 10.93
N GLY A 288 -30.26 4.68 11.64
CA GLY A 288 -30.26 5.17 13.02
C GLY A 288 -29.25 6.27 13.36
N LYS A 289 -28.20 5.89 14.10
CA LYS A 289 -27.08 6.72 14.59
C LYS A 289 -25.74 6.45 13.89
N ASP A 290 -25.74 5.60 12.88
CA ASP A 290 -24.54 5.22 12.14
C ASP A 290 -23.85 6.43 11.51
N GLN A 291 -22.55 6.27 11.26
CA GLN A 291 -21.68 7.32 10.72
C GLN A 291 -21.11 6.96 9.36
N ILE A 292 -20.98 7.96 8.50
CA ILE A 292 -20.20 7.94 7.26
C ILE A 292 -18.98 8.81 7.49
N ILE A 293 -17.78 8.27 7.27
CA ILE A 293 -16.52 8.98 7.48
C ILE A 293 -15.68 8.85 6.19
N ILE A 294 -15.38 9.99 5.57
CA ILE A 294 -14.50 10.09 4.39
C ILE A 294 -13.36 11.03 4.76
N GLU A 295 -12.14 10.52 4.78
CA GLU A 295 -10.97 11.26 5.23
C GLU A 295 -9.82 11.10 4.24
N ASN A 296 -9.01 12.14 4.01
CA ASN A 296 -7.78 12.07 3.22
C ASN A 296 -7.97 11.43 1.82
N SER A 297 -9.10 11.66 1.13
CA SER A 297 -9.46 10.92 -0.09
C SER A 297 -9.70 11.84 -1.29
N THR A 298 -9.60 11.29 -2.50
CA THR A 298 -9.83 12.02 -3.76
C THR A 298 -10.98 11.38 -4.54
N ILE A 299 -12.04 12.14 -4.78
CA ILE A 299 -13.22 11.73 -5.54
C ILE A 299 -13.30 12.62 -6.78
N ILE A 300 -12.80 12.15 -7.93
CA ILE A 300 -12.53 12.99 -9.10
C ILE A 300 -13.11 12.45 -10.43
N ASN A 301 -13.59 13.33 -11.31
CA ASN A 301 -14.08 12.99 -12.66
C ASN A 301 -15.25 11.97 -12.70
N ASN A 302 -16.00 11.77 -11.61
CA ASN A 302 -17.11 10.81 -11.58
C ASN A 302 -18.41 11.46 -12.10
N GLN A 303 -19.33 10.65 -12.65
CA GLN A 303 -20.56 11.15 -13.27
C GLN A 303 -21.81 10.42 -12.77
N VAL A 304 -22.88 11.16 -12.45
CA VAL A 304 -24.25 10.63 -12.34
C VAL A 304 -25.13 11.07 -13.50
N ILE A 305 -25.72 10.10 -14.18
CA ILE A 305 -26.62 10.25 -15.34
C ILE A 305 -28.08 10.10 -14.87
N GLY A 306 -29.01 10.78 -15.53
CA GLY A 306 -30.45 10.69 -15.27
C GLY A 306 -30.99 9.27 -15.38
N ASP A 307 -31.79 8.84 -14.39
CA ASP A 307 -32.62 7.64 -14.50
C ASP A 307 -33.88 7.87 -15.37
N ASP A 308 -34.76 6.87 -15.49
CA ASP A 308 -36.03 6.96 -16.23
C ASP A 308 -36.98 8.08 -15.71
N GLN A 309 -36.74 8.62 -14.51
CA GLN A 309 -37.48 9.74 -13.93
C GLN A 309 -36.74 11.08 -14.08
N GLY A 310 -35.53 11.07 -14.64
CA GLY A 310 -34.64 12.23 -14.79
C GLY A 310 -33.83 12.57 -13.54
N ILE A 311 -33.82 11.70 -12.52
CA ILE A 311 -33.12 11.94 -11.25
C ILE A 311 -31.62 11.73 -11.46
N ALA A 312 -30.78 12.68 -11.05
CA ALA A 312 -29.32 12.59 -11.16
C ALA A 312 -28.60 13.36 -10.03
N LEU A 313 -28.49 12.70 -8.86
CA LEU A 313 -28.07 13.35 -7.61
C LEU A 313 -26.69 12.89 -7.13
N GLY A 314 -25.74 13.82 -6.94
CA GLY A 314 -24.41 13.54 -6.39
C GLY A 314 -23.45 12.94 -7.41
N GLY A 315 -22.76 13.77 -8.20
CA GLY A 315 -21.86 13.30 -9.26
C GLY A 315 -20.63 12.57 -8.73
N GLY A 316 -20.01 13.07 -7.67
CA GLY A 316 -19.04 12.30 -6.89
C GLY A 316 -19.75 11.41 -5.88
N LEU A 317 -20.44 12.06 -4.94
CA LEU A 317 -20.93 11.47 -3.71
C LEU A 317 -22.40 11.84 -3.44
N ARG A 318 -23.18 10.83 -3.03
CA ARG A 318 -24.54 10.99 -2.50
C ARG A 318 -24.61 10.41 -1.09
N LEU A 319 -24.94 11.25 -0.11
CA LEU A 319 -25.13 10.89 1.30
C LEU A 319 -26.62 10.82 1.69
N GLY A 320 -26.97 9.95 2.65
CA GLY A 320 -28.31 9.97 3.25
C GLY A 320 -28.45 9.28 4.60
N ASN A 321 -29.23 9.92 5.48
CA ASN A 321 -29.46 9.57 6.89
C ASN A 321 -28.15 9.60 7.74
N GLY A 322 -28.28 9.40 9.06
CA GLY A 322 -27.14 9.32 10.00
C GLY A 322 -26.33 10.61 10.17
N GLU A 323 -25.08 10.46 10.59
CA GLU A 323 -24.07 11.53 10.60
C GLU A 323 -23.04 11.28 9.50
N ALA A 324 -22.60 12.32 8.81
CA ALA A 324 -21.56 12.25 7.80
C ALA A 324 -20.43 13.24 8.08
N ILE A 325 -19.20 12.77 7.92
CA ILE A 325 -17.97 13.50 8.17
C ILE A 325 -17.10 13.39 6.92
N ILE A 326 -16.74 14.53 6.34
CA ILE A 326 -15.81 14.64 5.21
C ILE A 326 -14.65 15.53 5.68
N ARG A 327 -13.42 15.02 5.68
CA ARG A 327 -12.21 15.80 6.05
C ARG A 327 -11.08 15.61 5.07
N ASN A 328 -10.25 16.63 4.86
CA ASN A 328 -9.02 16.54 4.05
C ASN A 328 -9.26 15.88 2.67
N THR A 329 -10.44 16.10 2.08
CA THR A 329 -10.91 15.33 0.92
C THR A 329 -11.14 16.27 -0.26
N THR A 330 -10.68 15.87 -1.43
CA THR A 330 -10.89 16.62 -2.68
C THR A 330 -12.01 15.96 -3.48
N LEU A 331 -13.09 16.71 -3.73
CA LEU A 331 -14.13 16.36 -4.68
C LEU A 331 -13.98 17.27 -5.90
N ALA A 332 -13.49 16.75 -7.02
CA ALA A 332 -13.15 17.58 -8.19
C ALA A 332 -13.74 17.07 -9.52
N ASN A 333 -14.11 18.01 -10.40
CA ASN A 333 -14.55 17.74 -11.77
C ASN A 333 -15.69 16.71 -11.91
N ASN A 334 -16.44 16.44 -10.83
CA ASN A 334 -17.53 15.48 -10.87
C ASN A 334 -18.78 16.12 -11.49
N LEU A 335 -19.58 15.33 -12.21
CA LEU A 335 -20.74 15.79 -12.99
C LEU A 335 -22.03 15.13 -12.52
N ALA A 336 -23.03 15.93 -12.15
CA ALA A 336 -24.41 15.48 -11.91
C ALA A 336 -25.35 16.07 -12.96
N GLN A 337 -26.21 15.24 -13.55
CA GLN A 337 -27.21 15.72 -14.51
C GLN A 337 -28.40 16.49 -13.91
N GLU A 338 -28.48 16.59 -12.57
CA GLU A 338 -29.52 17.34 -11.87
C GLU A 338 -28.96 18.16 -10.69
N ARG A 339 -28.38 17.52 -9.66
CA ARG A 339 -27.99 18.23 -8.42
C ARG A 339 -26.74 17.70 -7.75
N GLY A 340 -25.96 18.60 -7.14
CA GLY A 340 -24.81 18.23 -6.33
C GLY A 340 -23.70 17.62 -7.19
N GLY A 341 -23.05 18.42 -8.03
CA GLY A 341 -22.02 17.91 -8.96
C GLY A 341 -20.92 17.16 -8.23
N GLY A 342 -20.37 17.75 -7.16
CA GLY A 342 -19.49 17.04 -6.22
C GLY A 342 -20.27 16.18 -5.22
N LEU A 343 -21.15 16.82 -4.45
CA LEU A 343 -21.87 16.21 -3.32
C LEU A 343 -23.37 16.53 -3.33
N TYR A 344 -24.19 15.50 -3.12
CA TYR A 344 -25.59 15.65 -2.71
C TYR A 344 -25.82 15.07 -1.32
N VAL A 345 -26.48 15.82 -0.43
CA VAL A 345 -26.87 15.36 0.91
C VAL A 345 -28.39 15.33 1.02
N GLY A 346 -28.97 14.15 1.27
CA GLY A 346 -30.42 13.96 1.39
C GLY A 346 -30.88 13.41 2.74
N ALA A 347 -32.19 13.16 2.82
CA ALA A 347 -32.86 12.53 3.95
C ALA A 347 -32.65 13.28 5.28
N ARG A 348 -32.09 12.61 6.31
CA ARG A 348 -31.96 13.09 7.70
C ARG A 348 -30.49 13.10 8.13
N THR A 349 -29.60 13.60 7.28
CA THR A 349 -28.16 13.62 7.54
C THR A 349 -27.73 14.89 8.25
N THR A 350 -27.00 14.76 9.36
CA THR A 350 -26.13 15.83 9.86
C THR A 350 -24.78 15.70 9.14
N VAL A 351 -24.23 16.79 8.60
CA VAL A 351 -22.96 16.74 7.86
C VAL A 351 -21.91 17.72 8.43
N THR A 352 -20.69 17.24 8.61
CA THR A 352 -19.50 18.04 8.86
C THR A 352 -18.56 17.90 7.66
N ILE A 353 -18.21 19.03 7.05
CA ILE A 353 -17.22 19.13 5.98
C ILE A 353 -16.10 20.02 6.52
N ASP A 354 -14.89 19.48 6.63
CA ASP A 354 -13.75 20.21 7.17
C ASP A 354 -12.53 20.10 6.25
N ASN A 355 -11.75 21.18 6.16
CA ASN A 355 -10.47 21.22 5.46
C ASN A 355 -10.46 20.51 4.09
N SER A 356 -11.50 20.71 3.28
CA SER A 356 -11.76 19.96 2.05
C SER A 356 -11.80 20.89 0.83
N THR A 357 -11.67 20.32 -0.37
CA THR A 357 -11.79 21.08 -1.63
C THR A 357 -12.92 20.54 -2.49
N PHE A 358 -13.74 21.46 -3.00
CA PHE A 358 -14.68 21.20 -4.08
C PHE A 358 -14.29 22.07 -5.28
N TYR A 359 -13.70 21.47 -6.31
CA TYR A 359 -13.21 22.21 -7.49
C TYR A 359 -13.83 21.72 -8.80
N GLY A 360 -14.28 22.63 -9.68
CA GLY A 360 -14.61 22.27 -11.06
C GLY A 360 -15.83 21.35 -11.23
N ASN A 361 -16.55 21.02 -10.16
CA ASN A 361 -17.70 20.12 -10.20
C ASN A 361 -18.89 20.81 -10.88
N ARG A 362 -19.73 20.03 -11.58
CA ARG A 362 -20.78 20.55 -12.45
C ARG A 362 -22.10 19.87 -12.15
N ALA A 363 -23.16 20.66 -11.93
CA ALA A 363 -24.54 20.19 -11.82
C ALA A 363 -25.33 20.74 -13.02
N GLU A 364 -25.39 19.99 -14.12
CA GLU A 364 -26.03 20.45 -15.36
C GLU A 364 -26.76 19.34 -16.13
N SER A 365 -27.96 19.66 -16.63
CA SER A 365 -28.68 18.86 -17.62
C SER A 365 -27.85 18.64 -18.90
N SER A 366 -28.26 17.68 -19.74
CA SER A 366 -27.56 17.38 -21.00
C SER A 366 -27.55 18.52 -22.04
N ASP A 367 -28.38 19.54 -21.86
CA ASP A 367 -28.36 20.78 -22.65
C ASP A 367 -27.65 21.97 -21.94
N GLY A 368 -27.18 21.78 -20.71
CA GLY A 368 -26.46 22.77 -19.90
C GLY A 368 -27.35 23.81 -19.20
N THR A 369 -28.68 23.66 -19.24
CA THR A 369 -29.66 24.72 -18.88
C THR A 369 -30.54 24.49 -17.64
N ASP A 370 -30.38 23.35 -16.96
CA ASP A 370 -30.97 23.09 -15.63
C ASP A 370 -29.91 22.48 -14.71
N GLY A 371 -30.15 22.53 -13.40
CA GLY A 371 -29.32 21.87 -12.37
C GLY A 371 -28.80 22.81 -11.29
N ALA A 372 -28.61 22.31 -10.07
CA ALA A 372 -28.33 23.15 -8.90
C ALA A 372 -27.32 22.55 -7.91
N GLY A 373 -26.49 23.40 -7.30
CA GLY A 373 -25.44 22.97 -6.39
C GLY A 373 -24.30 22.32 -7.17
N GLY A 374 -23.56 23.10 -7.95
CA GLY A 374 -22.44 22.60 -8.77
C GLY A 374 -21.40 21.88 -7.92
N ALA A 375 -21.01 22.46 -6.79
CA ALA A 375 -20.20 21.80 -5.78
C ALA A 375 -21.05 20.88 -4.89
N ILE A 376 -22.04 21.47 -4.20
CA ILE A 376 -22.78 20.83 -3.11
C ILE A 376 -24.27 21.18 -3.23
N ALA A 377 -25.15 20.19 -3.03
CA ALA A 377 -26.58 20.39 -2.83
C ALA A 377 -27.06 19.77 -1.50
N LEU A 378 -27.64 20.60 -0.63
CA LEU A 378 -28.15 20.22 0.70
C LEU A 378 -29.68 20.19 0.72
N HIS A 379 -30.23 18.99 0.82
CA HIS A 379 -31.66 18.68 0.96
C HIS A 379 -31.92 17.84 2.23
N ASN A 380 -31.11 18.02 3.28
CA ASN A 380 -31.20 17.29 4.56
C ASN A 380 -32.20 17.91 5.55
N ARG A 381 -33.14 18.74 5.09
CA ARG A 381 -34.18 19.41 5.91
C ARG A 381 -33.57 20.22 7.05
N ASP A 382 -34.22 20.30 8.21
CA ASP A 382 -33.81 21.06 9.39
C ASP A 382 -32.52 20.59 10.08
N TYR A 383 -31.87 19.53 9.56
CA TYR A 383 -30.60 19.03 10.05
C TYR A 383 -29.45 20.01 9.73
N SER A 384 -28.40 19.96 10.54
CA SER A 384 -27.28 20.91 10.45
C SER A 384 -26.20 20.47 9.48
N ALA A 385 -25.64 21.44 8.77
CA ALA A 385 -24.37 21.30 8.08
C ALA A 385 -23.34 22.25 8.71
N GLN A 386 -22.14 21.76 9.02
CA GLN A 386 -20.99 22.59 9.38
C GLN A 386 -19.96 22.47 8.26
N ILE A 387 -19.54 23.60 7.69
CA ILE A 387 -18.53 23.63 6.62
C ILE A 387 -17.40 24.56 7.10
N THR A 388 -16.22 23.98 7.31
CA THR A 388 -15.07 24.66 7.90
C THR A 388 -13.80 24.47 7.07
N GLN A 389 -12.94 25.49 7.03
CA GLN A 389 -11.62 25.43 6.35
C GLN A 389 -11.65 24.95 4.88
N THR A 390 -12.81 25.04 4.22
CA THR A 390 -13.10 24.38 2.95
C THR A 390 -13.06 25.38 1.79
N THR A 391 -12.47 24.95 0.67
CA THR A 391 -12.43 25.72 -0.59
C THR A 391 -13.49 25.20 -1.56
N ILE A 392 -14.37 26.07 -2.03
CA ILE A 392 -15.41 25.77 -3.02
C ILE A 392 -15.18 26.69 -4.22
N ALA A 393 -14.53 26.16 -5.26
CA ALA A 393 -13.98 26.96 -6.37
C ALA A 393 -14.32 26.43 -7.77
N ASN A 394 -14.56 27.34 -8.72
CA ASN A 394 -14.75 27.02 -10.15
C ASN A 394 -15.89 25.99 -10.45
N ASN A 395 -16.88 25.84 -9.55
CA ASN A 395 -17.96 24.87 -9.74
C ASN A 395 -19.13 25.48 -10.54
N TYR A 396 -19.78 24.69 -11.38
CA TYR A 396 -20.81 25.14 -12.33
C TYR A 396 -22.20 24.57 -12.01
N ALA A 397 -23.25 25.38 -12.09
CA ALA A 397 -24.63 24.92 -12.07
C ALA A 397 -25.43 25.41 -13.29
N GLY A 398 -26.20 24.52 -13.91
CA GLY A 398 -27.06 24.85 -15.05
C GLY A 398 -28.29 25.70 -14.72
N SER A 399 -28.53 26.08 -13.46
CA SER A 399 -29.63 27.00 -13.10
C SER A 399 -29.31 27.99 -11.97
N ARG A 400 -28.79 27.51 -10.83
CA ARG A 400 -28.48 28.32 -9.64
C ARG A 400 -27.49 27.63 -8.71
N SER A 401 -26.70 28.41 -7.98
CA SER A 401 -25.73 27.92 -6.98
C SER A 401 -24.69 26.98 -7.58
N GLY A 402 -23.75 27.56 -8.33
CA GLY A 402 -22.54 26.88 -8.75
C GLY A 402 -21.76 26.34 -7.56
N GLY A 403 -21.68 27.10 -6.47
CA GLY A 403 -21.12 26.63 -5.20
C GLY A 403 -22.07 25.68 -4.47
N LEU A 404 -22.83 26.22 -3.52
CA LEU A 404 -23.61 25.47 -2.54
C LEU A 404 -25.10 25.83 -2.63
N PHE A 405 -25.93 24.86 -3.04
CA PHE A 405 -27.38 24.96 -2.99
C PHE A 405 -27.92 24.47 -1.64
N VAL A 406 -28.83 25.23 -1.03
CA VAL A 406 -29.44 24.94 0.29
C VAL A 406 -30.95 25.11 0.22
N ASP A 407 -31.68 24.10 0.69
CA ASP A 407 -33.14 24.10 0.75
C ASP A 407 -33.65 24.59 2.13
N GLU A 408 -33.85 23.68 3.10
CA GLU A 408 -34.34 23.99 4.45
C GLU A 408 -33.24 23.94 5.55
N SER A 409 -31.96 23.79 5.15
CA SER A 409 -30.91 23.27 6.04
C SER A 409 -30.10 24.30 6.83
N ASN A 410 -29.78 23.92 8.07
CA ASN A 410 -29.11 24.79 9.04
C ASN A 410 -27.58 24.78 8.82
N VAL A 411 -27.11 25.51 7.81
CA VAL A 411 -25.68 25.59 7.44
C VAL A 411 -24.94 26.67 8.23
N THR A 412 -23.76 26.35 8.75
CA THR A 412 -22.78 27.32 9.28
C THR A 412 -21.48 27.25 8.48
N LEU A 413 -20.96 28.39 8.05
CA LEU A 413 -19.67 28.52 7.38
C LEU A 413 -18.62 29.15 8.31
N LYS A 414 -17.40 28.62 8.35
CA LYS A 414 -16.27 29.25 9.06
C LYS A 414 -14.94 29.00 8.36
N ASN A 415 -14.13 30.04 8.17
CA ASN A 415 -12.85 29.95 7.47
C ASN A 415 -12.96 29.35 6.04
N THR A 416 -14.10 29.52 5.35
CA THR A 416 -14.32 28.95 4.01
C THR A 416 -14.04 29.96 2.90
N LEU A 417 -13.63 29.48 1.72
CA LEU A 417 -13.42 30.27 0.51
C LEU A 417 -14.41 29.84 -0.59
N PHE A 418 -15.16 30.80 -1.14
CA PHE A 418 -15.97 30.60 -2.35
C PHE A 418 -15.41 31.47 -3.48
N THR A 419 -15.00 30.89 -4.61
CA THR A 419 -14.46 31.70 -5.73
C THR A 419 -14.81 31.11 -7.08
N ASP A 420 -15.06 31.96 -8.07
CA ASP A 420 -15.23 31.56 -9.48
C ASP A 420 -16.35 30.54 -9.76
N ASN A 421 -17.22 30.26 -8.78
CA ASN A 421 -18.37 29.39 -8.98
C ASN A 421 -19.40 30.09 -9.86
N PHE A 422 -19.99 29.37 -10.81
CA PHE A 422 -20.86 29.94 -11.84
C PHE A 422 -22.22 29.26 -11.88
N ALA A 423 -23.26 30.02 -12.22
CA ALA A 423 -24.62 29.54 -12.38
C ALA A 423 -25.22 30.15 -13.64
N PHE A 424 -25.88 29.34 -14.48
CA PHE A 424 -26.39 29.78 -15.78
C PHE A 424 -27.90 29.63 -15.91
N ARG A 425 -28.68 30.65 -15.55
CA ARG A 425 -30.14 30.58 -15.62
C ARG A 425 -30.70 30.87 -17.03
N GLY A 426 -30.23 30.13 -18.04
CA GLY A 426 -30.72 30.23 -19.42
C GLY A 426 -30.52 31.61 -20.07
N GLY A 427 -29.50 32.36 -19.65
CA GLY A 427 -29.19 33.72 -20.14
C GLY A 427 -29.93 34.86 -19.42
N ASP A 428 -30.59 34.60 -18.29
CA ASP A 428 -31.05 35.64 -17.37
C ASP A 428 -29.98 35.86 -16.28
N ASP A 429 -29.12 36.86 -16.45
CA ASP A 429 -27.98 37.14 -15.54
C ASP A 429 -28.41 37.64 -14.14
N LYS A 430 -29.72 37.80 -13.89
CA LYS A 430 -30.25 38.39 -12.64
C LYS A 430 -30.57 37.33 -11.59
N ASN A 431 -29.97 37.47 -10.41
CA ASN A 431 -30.21 36.65 -9.23
C ASN A 431 -30.06 35.15 -9.56
N VAL A 432 -28.90 34.81 -10.13
CA VAL A 432 -28.55 33.42 -10.48
C VAL A 432 -27.86 32.70 -9.32
N ASP A 433 -27.56 33.42 -8.24
CA ASP A 433 -27.03 32.90 -6.98
C ASP A 433 -25.76 32.07 -7.23
N HIS A 434 -24.73 32.67 -7.84
CA HIS A 434 -23.49 32.03 -8.29
C HIS A 434 -22.83 31.17 -7.20
N HIS A 435 -22.70 31.72 -5.99
CA HIS A 435 -22.09 31.05 -4.85
C HIS A 435 -23.11 30.25 -4.02
N THR A 436 -24.19 30.89 -3.55
CA THR A 436 -25.22 30.29 -2.68
C THR A 436 -26.59 30.93 -2.90
N ASN A 437 -27.68 30.17 -2.82
CA ASN A 437 -29.06 30.69 -2.97
C ASN A 437 -29.68 31.31 -1.71
N THR A 438 -28.90 31.49 -0.65
CA THR A 438 -29.32 32.10 0.60
C THR A 438 -28.10 32.54 1.42
N VAL A 439 -28.28 33.49 2.33
CA VAL A 439 -27.24 33.92 3.27
C VAL A 439 -27.15 32.89 4.39
N LEU A 440 -25.96 32.33 4.59
CA LEU A 440 -25.70 31.25 5.56
C LEU A 440 -25.21 31.82 6.90
N LYS A 441 -25.26 31.00 7.95
CA LYS A 441 -24.87 31.43 9.30
C LYS A 441 -23.35 31.63 9.37
N ASP A 442 -22.95 32.82 9.76
CA ASP A 442 -21.54 33.19 9.85
C ASP A 442 -20.87 32.68 11.14
N GLY A 443 -19.86 31.83 10.98
CA GLY A 443 -18.93 31.41 12.03
C GLY A 443 -17.61 32.21 12.05
N GLY A 444 -17.43 33.15 11.12
CA GLY A 444 -16.26 34.02 10.97
C GLY A 444 -15.22 33.50 9.97
N GLY A 445 -14.40 34.43 9.45
CA GLY A 445 -13.25 34.11 8.59
C GLY A 445 -13.58 33.71 7.15
N ASN A 446 -14.80 33.96 6.68
CA ASN A 446 -15.26 33.54 5.36
C ASN A 446 -14.88 34.55 4.26
N PHE A 447 -14.51 34.03 3.08
CA PHE A 447 -14.12 34.81 1.92
C PHE A 447 -14.97 34.44 0.69
N GLN A 448 -15.29 35.43 -0.15
CA GLN A 448 -15.82 35.17 -1.48
C GLN A 448 -15.21 36.07 -2.55
N SER A 449 -15.17 35.59 -3.80
CA SER A 449 -14.84 36.41 -4.96
C SER A 449 -15.85 37.55 -5.19
N LEU A 450 -15.49 38.50 -6.04
CA LEU A 450 -16.45 39.55 -6.47
C LEU A 450 -17.42 38.96 -7.48
N ASP A 451 -18.70 38.87 -7.12
CA ASP A 451 -19.74 38.42 -8.03
C ASP A 451 -19.86 39.36 -9.25
N PRO A 452 -20.00 38.83 -10.47
CA PRO A 452 -20.19 39.64 -11.67
C PRO A 452 -21.55 40.36 -11.67
N ASN A 453 -22.52 39.88 -10.88
CA ASN A 453 -23.79 40.54 -10.64
C ASN A 453 -23.82 41.13 -9.21
N PRO A 454 -24.00 42.46 -9.04
CA PRO A 454 -24.09 43.09 -7.71
C PRO A 454 -25.40 42.80 -6.94
N ASP A 455 -26.42 42.21 -7.59
CA ASP A 455 -27.69 41.80 -6.96
C ASP A 455 -27.63 40.37 -6.36
N ASP A 456 -26.48 39.69 -6.45
CA ASP A 456 -26.32 38.28 -6.08
C ASP A 456 -26.15 38.05 -4.57
N THR A 457 -26.50 36.83 -4.12
CA THR A 457 -26.54 36.50 -2.69
C THR A 457 -25.14 36.23 -2.12
N LYS A 458 -24.74 37.04 -1.12
CA LYS A 458 -23.52 36.80 -0.33
C LYS A 458 -23.63 35.53 0.51
N ILE A 459 -22.51 34.80 0.64
CA ILE A 459 -22.47 33.53 1.40
C ILE A 459 -22.74 33.73 2.90
N THR A 460 -22.31 34.86 3.48
CA THR A 460 -22.63 35.27 4.86
C THR A 460 -22.69 36.81 4.97
N ASP A 461 -23.33 37.32 6.04
CA ASP A 461 -23.39 38.78 6.32
C ASP A 461 -21.99 39.41 6.54
N GLY A 462 -21.05 38.66 7.12
CA GLY A 462 -19.70 39.11 7.49
C GLY A 462 -18.60 38.70 6.51
N VAL A 463 -18.94 38.19 5.32
CA VAL A 463 -17.96 37.71 4.33
C VAL A 463 -17.00 38.81 3.87
N THR A 464 -15.73 38.47 3.73
CA THR A 464 -14.72 39.33 3.11
C THR A 464 -14.71 39.14 1.60
N LEU A 465 -14.93 40.22 0.85
CA LEU A 465 -14.86 40.20 -0.61
C LEU A 465 -13.40 40.33 -1.07
N LEU A 466 -12.88 39.29 -1.71
CA LEU A 466 -11.53 39.20 -2.24
C LEU A 466 -11.49 38.20 -3.40
N ASP A 467 -10.98 38.61 -4.56
CA ASP A 467 -10.49 37.67 -5.57
C ASP A 467 -9.18 37.03 -5.05
N PRO A 468 -9.16 35.73 -4.71
CA PRO A 468 -7.95 35.06 -4.25
C PRO A 468 -6.91 34.93 -5.36
N LYS A 469 -7.34 34.91 -6.64
CA LYS A 469 -6.57 34.52 -7.82
C LYS A 469 -6.07 33.09 -7.74
N LEU A 470 -6.97 32.12 -7.62
CA LEU A 470 -6.61 30.71 -7.73
C LEU A 470 -6.10 30.41 -9.15
N GLY A 471 -5.10 29.53 -9.25
CA GLY A 471 -4.60 29.01 -10.52
C GLY A 471 -5.50 27.92 -11.13
N ALA A 472 -4.95 27.19 -12.10
CA ALA A 472 -5.56 25.95 -12.56
C ALA A 472 -5.43 24.87 -11.49
N PHE A 473 -6.46 24.03 -11.37
CA PHE A 473 -6.38 22.79 -10.60
C PHE A 473 -5.44 21.79 -11.29
N THR A 474 -4.58 21.15 -10.51
CA THR A 474 -3.58 20.18 -10.97
C THR A 474 -3.70 18.93 -10.10
N ASP A 475 -4.10 17.82 -10.71
CA ASP A 475 -4.11 16.53 -10.00
C ASP A 475 -2.68 16.02 -9.84
N ASN A 476 -2.23 15.89 -8.60
CA ASN A 476 -0.89 15.42 -8.22
C ASN A 476 -0.93 14.07 -7.48
N GLY A 477 -2.04 13.34 -7.58
CA GLY A 477 -2.24 12.06 -6.87
C GLY A 477 -2.69 12.20 -5.41
N GLY A 478 -2.49 13.36 -4.77
CA GLY A 478 -2.77 13.58 -3.34
C GLY A 478 -4.23 13.95 -3.00
N ALA A 479 -4.54 13.87 -1.70
CA ALA A 479 -5.89 14.02 -1.13
C ALA A 479 -6.42 15.46 -1.00
N VAL A 480 -5.54 16.45 -0.83
CA VAL A 480 -5.91 17.87 -0.65
C VAL A 480 -5.23 18.70 -1.72
N GLN A 481 -6.03 19.27 -2.62
CA GLN A 481 -5.55 20.14 -3.69
C GLN A 481 -6.18 21.53 -3.54
N ILE A 482 -5.37 22.59 -3.57
CA ILE A 482 -5.81 23.98 -3.74
C ILE A 482 -5.02 24.56 -4.91
N PRO A 483 -5.66 25.25 -5.87
CA PRO A 483 -4.95 25.79 -7.02
C PRO A 483 -3.95 26.91 -6.62
N PRO A 484 -2.70 26.90 -7.14
CA PRO A 484 -1.66 27.84 -6.75
C PRO A 484 -1.88 29.26 -7.29
N LEU A 485 -1.48 30.28 -6.53
CA LEU A 485 -1.68 31.69 -6.93
C LEU A 485 -0.73 32.12 -8.07
N PRO A 486 -1.22 32.73 -9.18
CA PRO A 486 -0.37 33.25 -10.25
C PRO A 486 0.67 34.27 -9.74
N GLY A 487 1.95 33.97 -10.00
CA GLY A 487 3.07 34.89 -9.73
C GLY A 487 3.62 34.86 -8.30
N LYS A 488 3.18 33.92 -7.44
CA LYS A 488 3.85 33.61 -6.17
C LYS A 488 3.79 32.10 -5.88
N PRO A 489 4.88 31.34 -6.08
CA PRO A 489 4.91 29.90 -5.83
C PRO A 489 5.07 29.57 -4.34
N GLN A 490 4.24 30.18 -3.48
CA GLN A 490 3.97 29.64 -2.17
C GLN A 490 2.52 29.20 -2.12
N VAL A 491 2.33 27.90 -2.33
CA VAL A 491 1.14 27.19 -1.88
C VAL A 491 1.09 27.36 -0.36
N THR A 492 0.30 28.32 0.14
CA THR A 492 -0.21 28.18 1.50
C THR A 492 -1.15 27.00 1.45
N GLY A 493 -0.66 25.83 1.87
CA GLY A 493 -1.49 24.64 1.98
C GLY A 493 -2.77 25.00 2.72
N GLY A 494 -3.91 24.64 2.12
CA GLY A 494 -5.12 24.38 2.91
C GLY A 494 -4.69 23.47 4.04
N ALA A 495 -5.13 23.79 5.25
CA ALA A 495 -4.43 23.43 6.46
C ALA A 495 -3.90 21.99 6.44
N LEU A 496 -2.69 21.76 6.93
CA LEU A 496 -2.37 20.44 7.48
C LEU A 496 -3.51 20.05 8.44
N PRO A 497 -3.86 18.75 8.58
CA PRO A 497 -4.84 18.33 9.58
C PRO A 497 -4.50 18.97 10.92
N SER A 498 -5.30 19.94 11.34
CA SER A 498 -5.13 20.57 12.64
C SER A 498 -5.59 19.56 13.67
N ARG A 499 -4.63 18.90 14.33
CA ARG A 499 -4.86 18.32 15.66
C ARG A 499 -5.53 19.38 16.52
N SER A 500 -6.69 19.04 17.08
CA SER A 500 -7.69 19.92 17.73
C SER A 500 -8.40 20.92 16.77
N SER A 501 -9.72 21.05 16.75
CA SER A 501 -10.53 21.31 17.94
C SER A 501 -11.99 20.80 17.90
N TYR A 502 -12.23 19.57 18.35
CA TYR A 502 -13.37 19.37 19.23
C TYR A 502 -12.95 19.76 20.67
N ARG A 503 -13.89 19.83 21.62
CA ARG A 503 -13.52 19.95 23.05
C ARG A 503 -13.09 18.59 23.58
N GLU A 504 -11.98 18.10 23.05
CA GLU A 504 -11.21 17.03 23.64
C GLU A 504 -10.79 17.44 25.06
N THR A 505 -10.77 16.48 25.96
CA THR A 505 -10.21 16.61 27.31
C THR A 505 -8.87 15.88 27.34
N PRO A 506 -8.00 16.12 28.34
CA PRO A 506 -6.89 15.21 28.59
C PRO A 506 -7.42 13.77 28.79
N PRO A 507 -6.67 12.72 28.40
CA PRO A 507 -7.21 11.36 28.33
C PRO A 507 -7.62 10.81 29.68
N ALA A 508 -8.33 9.67 29.63
CA ALA A 508 -8.61 8.89 30.83
C ALA A 508 -7.30 8.48 31.55
N ASN A 509 -7.35 8.37 32.88
CA ASN A 509 -6.16 7.98 33.63
C ASN A 509 -5.87 6.49 33.39
N PRO A 510 -4.61 6.08 33.11
CA PRO A 510 -4.22 4.68 33.20
C PRO A 510 -4.45 4.14 34.62
N SER A 511 -4.48 2.82 34.76
CA SER A 511 -4.55 2.15 36.06
C SER A 511 -3.46 1.10 36.21
N ASP A 512 -3.35 0.54 37.42
CA ASP A 512 -2.56 -0.67 37.69
C ASP A 512 -1.07 -0.59 37.30
N LEU A 513 -0.46 0.60 37.38
CA LEU A 513 0.99 0.77 37.19
C LEU A 513 1.78 -0.05 38.20
N ILE A 514 2.41 -1.11 37.71
CA ILE A 514 3.35 -1.97 38.43
C ILE A 514 4.75 -1.67 37.90
N VAL A 515 5.73 -1.58 38.80
CA VAL A 515 7.13 -1.40 38.43
C VAL A 515 7.99 -2.43 39.15
N THR A 516 8.75 -3.19 38.38
CA THR A 516 9.52 -4.34 38.85
C THR A 516 10.99 -4.16 38.48
N ALA A 517 11.90 -4.38 39.44
CA ALA A 517 13.32 -4.49 39.12
C ALA A 517 13.53 -5.82 38.41
N ILE A 518 14.12 -5.75 37.21
CA ILE A 518 14.46 -6.93 36.41
C ILE A 518 15.98 -7.14 36.38
N SER A 519 16.76 -6.15 36.80
CA SER A 519 18.17 -6.30 37.13
C SER A 519 18.66 -5.19 38.08
N ALA A 520 19.97 -5.21 38.36
CA ALA A 520 20.65 -4.11 39.04
C ALA A 520 20.67 -2.79 38.26
N THR A 521 20.36 -2.79 36.95
CA THR A 521 20.42 -1.60 36.09
C THR A 521 19.18 -1.37 35.22
N LYS A 522 18.17 -2.26 35.29
CA LYS A 522 16.94 -2.17 34.49
C LYS A 522 15.68 -2.39 35.35
N THR A 523 14.61 -1.64 35.06
CA THR A 523 13.27 -1.84 35.66
C THR A 523 12.20 -1.85 34.58
N GLU A 524 11.22 -2.74 34.68
CA GLU A 524 10.08 -2.80 33.77
C GLU A 524 8.83 -2.23 34.44
N LEU A 525 8.15 -1.35 33.71
CA LEU A 525 6.88 -0.73 34.05
C LEU A 525 5.79 -1.40 33.20
N THR A 526 4.67 -1.76 33.80
CA THR A 526 3.45 -2.21 33.10
C THR A 526 2.23 -1.52 33.69
N TRP A 527 1.21 -1.25 32.87
CA TRP A 527 -0.04 -0.60 33.29
C TRP A 527 -1.21 -1.03 32.43
N THR A 528 -2.43 -0.79 32.91
CA THR A 528 -3.65 -0.94 32.14
C THR A 528 -3.98 0.40 31.46
N ASP A 529 -4.15 0.34 30.15
CA ASP A 529 -4.73 1.43 29.37
C ASP A 529 -6.25 1.50 29.62
N ASN A 530 -6.77 2.72 29.75
CA ASN A 530 -8.19 3.01 29.94
C ASN A 530 -8.69 4.16 29.03
N SER A 531 -7.85 4.67 28.11
CA SER A 531 -8.20 5.69 27.12
C SER A 531 -8.30 5.08 25.72
N ASP A 532 -9.01 5.80 24.84
CA ASP A 532 -9.11 5.55 23.40
C ASP A 532 -8.77 6.81 22.59
N ASP A 533 -8.30 7.86 23.28
CA ASP A 533 -8.00 9.21 22.79
C ASP A 533 -6.61 9.70 23.18
N GLU A 534 -5.75 8.85 23.78
CA GLU A 534 -4.37 9.18 24.05
C GLU A 534 -3.50 9.05 22.78
N THR A 535 -2.55 9.96 22.63
CA THR A 535 -1.48 9.84 21.64
C THR A 535 -0.26 9.11 22.21
N GLY A 536 -0.28 8.76 23.50
CA GLY A 536 0.83 8.10 24.19
C GLY A 536 0.79 8.21 25.71
N PHE A 537 1.74 7.57 26.39
CA PHE A 537 1.92 7.67 27.84
C PHE A 537 3.23 8.36 28.20
N LYS A 538 3.15 9.47 28.92
CA LYS A 538 4.33 10.16 29.45
C LYS A 538 4.80 9.50 30.75
N ILE A 539 6.04 9.05 30.73
CA ILE A 539 6.70 8.35 31.83
C ILE A 539 7.78 9.25 32.41
N GLU A 540 7.72 9.50 33.71
CA GLU A 540 8.64 10.38 34.40
C GLU A 540 9.23 9.69 35.64
N ARG A 541 10.55 9.84 35.83
CA ARG A 541 11.34 9.21 36.91
C ARG A 541 11.85 10.23 37.90
N SER A 542 11.95 9.83 39.16
CA SER A 542 12.60 10.60 40.23
C SER A 542 13.42 9.68 41.13
N ARG A 543 14.46 10.23 41.77
CA ARG A 543 15.21 9.57 42.86
C ARG A 543 14.77 10.04 44.27
N ASP A 544 13.93 11.07 44.36
CA ASP A 544 13.58 11.75 45.64
C ASP A 544 12.09 12.16 45.77
N GLN A 545 11.25 11.73 44.82
CA GLN A 545 9.83 12.09 44.64
C GLN A 545 9.54 13.59 44.43
N GLN A 546 10.56 14.44 44.34
CA GLN A 546 10.42 15.90 44.23
C GLN A 546 10.90 16.40 42.86
N ASN A 547 12.05 15.92 42.42
CA ASN A 547 12.66 16.24 41.14
C ASN A 547 12.35 15.12 40.14
N TRP A 548 11.47 15.41 39.18
CA TRP A 548 10.98 14.46 38.18
C TRP A 548 11.56 14.81 36.81
N THR A 549 12.07 13.80 36.11
CA THR A 549 12.60 13.89 34.75
C THR A 549 11.73 13.04 33.84
N VAL A 550 11.24 13.60 32.73
CA VAL A 550 10.58 12.80 31.68
C VAL A 550 11.62 11.85 31.09
N LEU A 551 11.30 10.56 31.05
CA LEU A 551 12.13 9.55 30.39
C LEU A 551 11.75 9.41 28.93
N THR A 552 10.45 9.23 28.69
CA THR A 552 9.89 9.09 27.36
C THR A 552 8.40 9.45 27.35
N THR A 553 7.85 9.53 26.15
CA THR A 553 6.43 9.34 25.88
C THR A 553 6.31 8.12 24.97
N THR A 554 5.54 7.11 25.36
CA THR A 554 5.28 5.93 24.50
C THR A 554 4.33 6.28 23.36
N ALA A 555 4.16 5.38 22.39
CA ALA A 555 3.00 5.41 21.51
C ALA A 555 1.68 5.20 22.28
N ALA A 556 0.56 5.51 21.62
CA ALA A 556 -0.80 5.18 22.05
C ALA A 556 -0.96 3.66 22.27
N ASN A 557 -1.92 3.24 23.10
CA ASN A 557 -2.21 1.84 23.44
C ASN A 557 -1.04 1.05 24.08
N ALA A 558 0.11 1.69 24.35
CA ALA A 558 1.23 1.06 25.02
C ALA A 558 0.86 0.75 26.48
N THR A 559 1.14 -0.48 26.91
CA THR A 559 0.85 -0.99 28.27
C THR A 559 2.11 -1.41 29.03
N ARG A 560 3.30 -1.18 28.45
CA ARG A 560 4.60 -1.51 29.03
C ARG A 560 5.71 -0.54 28.60
N TYR A 561 6.74 -0.41 29.44
CA TYR A 561 7.97 0.32 29.15
C TYR A 561 9.12 -0.21 30.00
N ARG A 562 10.35 -0.17 29.49
CA ARG A 562 11.55 -0.59 30.22
C ARG A 562 12.48 0.60 30.37
N ASP A 563 12.89 0.87 31.61
CA ASP A 563 13.88 1.89 31.93
C ASP A 563 15.23 1.24 32.25
N THR A 564 16.30 1.80 31.69
CA THR A 564 17.66 1.24 31.67
C THR A 564 18.67 2.19 32.30
N ASP A 565 19.93 1.77 32.36
CA ASP A 565 21.07 2.59 32.83
C ASP A 565 20.91 3.10 34.27
N LEU A 566 20.13 2.37 35.05
CA LEU A 566 19.89 2.64 36.45
C LEU A 566 21.11 2.26 37.27
N THR A 567 21.42 3.06 38.28
CA THR A 567 22.41 2.70 39.30
C THR A 567 21.90 1.51 40.14
N PRO A 568 22.72 0.49 40.42
CA PRO A 568 22.41 -0.61 41.35
C PRO A 568 22.02 -0.17 42.76
N ASP A 569 21.26 -1.02 43.47
CA ASP A 569 20.81 -0.82 44.87
C ASP A 569 20.22 0.57 45.12
N THR A 570 19.48 1.12 44.15
CA THR A 570 18.99 2.50 44.15
C THR A 570 17.47 2.54 43.95
N SER A 571 16.78 3.29 44.82
CA SER A 571 15.34 3.51 44.70
C SER A 571 15.00 4.53 43.62
N TYR A 572 14.04 4.19 42.77
CA TYR A 572 13.44 5.04 41.77
C TYR A 572 11.92 5.09 41.95
N TYR A 573 11.38 6.26 41.65
CA TYR A 573 9.95 6.54 41.68
C TYR A 573 9.52 6.90 40.27
N TYR A 574 8.44 6.29 39.80
CA TYR A 574 7.87 6.56 38.50
C TYR A 574 6.48 7.17 38.63
N ARG A 575 6.15 8.04 37.67
CA ARG A 575 4.79 8.51 37.46
C ARG A 575 4.45 8.40 35.98
N LEU A 576 3.22 7.96 35.72
CA LEU A 576 2.67 7.70 34.40
C LEU A 576 1.43 8.56 34.20
N ARG A 577 1.29 9.14 33.01
CA ARG A 577 0.09 9.86 32.56
C ARG A 577 -0.22 9.42 31.14
N ALA A 578 -1.49 9.19 30.80
CA ALA A 578 -1.91 9.24 29.41
C ALA A 578 -1.81 10.70 28.94
N ILE A 579 -1.43 10.94 27.68
CA ILE A 579 -1.36 12.27 27.09
C ILE A 579 -2.03 12.30 25.73
N ASN A 580 -2.64 13.42 25.38
CA ASN A 580 -3.03 13.77 24.02
C ASN A 580 -2.64 15.23 23.74
N ASP A 581 -2.99 15.74 22.56
CA ASP A 581 -2.68 17.11 22.14
C ASP A 581 -3.35 18.20 23.01
N ILE A 582 -4.29 17.84 23.90
CA ILE A 582 -4.91 18.75 24.88
C ILE A 582 -4.15 18.81 26.19
N GLY A 583 -3.52 17.70 26.61
CA GLY A 583 -2.68 17.64 27.79
C GLY A 583 -2.67 16.29 28.49
N ASP A 584 -2.12 16.28 29.70
CA ASP A 584 -1.93 15.04 30.46
C ASP A 584 -3.13 14.68 31.35
N SER A 585 -3.35 13.37 31.50
CA SER A 585 -4.14 12.78 32.57
C SER A 585 -3.52 13.08 33.96
N SER A 586 -4.27 12.76 35.02
CA SER A 586 -3.69 12.70 36.37
C SER A 586 -2.67 11.57 36.45
N ALA A 587 -1.57 11.82 37.17
CA ALA A 587 -0.52 10.82 37.34
C ALA A 587 -0.93 9.71 38.30
N ILE A 588 -0.68 8.47 37.89
CA ILE A 588 -0.49 7.34 38.81
C ILE A 588 1.01 7.16 39.08
N SER A 589 1.37 6.65 40.25
CA SER A 589 2.78 6.52 40.66
C SER A 589 3.06 5.19 41.34
N ALA A 590 4.28 4.70 41.12
CA ALA A 590 4.81 3.48 41.72
C ALA A 590 6.32 3.66 42.01
N GLN A 591 6.88 2.76 42.81
CA GLN A 591 8.29 2.80 43.21
C GLN A 591 8.94 1.44 43.07
N VAL A 592 10.26 1.43 42.91
CA VAL A 592 11.07 0.22 42.80
C VAL A 592 12.47 0.51 43.34
N THR A 593 13.20 -0.51 43.79
CA THR A 593 14.64 -0.42 44.05
C THR A 593 15.32 -1.42 43.13
N THR A 594 16.32 -0.98 42.37
CA THR A 594 17.13 -1.86 41.51
C THR A 594 17.91 -2.87 42.33
N ASP A 595 18.19 -4.04 41.76
CA ASP A 595 18.92 -5.10 42.47
C ASP A 595 20.38 -4.70 42.82
N SER A 596 20.98 -5.47 43.71
CA SER A 596 22.40 -5.31 44.08
C SER A 596 23.29 -6.27 43.29
N ILE A 597 24.49 -5.81 42.94
CA ILE A 597 25.49 -6.61 42.20
C ILE A 597 26.20 -7.64 43.10
N THR A 598 25.58 -8.81 43.30
CA THR A 598 26.21 -9.97 43.96
C THR A 598 25.94 -11.29 43.21
N PRO A 599 26.93 -12.22 43.09
CA PRO A 599 26.76 -13.47 42.34
C PRO A 599 26.51 -14.70 43.25
N PRO A 600 25.88 -15.79 42.75
CA PRO A 600 24.61 -15.80 42.02
C PRO A 600 23.63 -16.93 42.51
N VAL A 601 22.51 -17.10 41.79
CA VAL A 601 21.54 -18.25 41.75
C VAL A 601 20.30 -18.14 42.67
N PRO A 602 19.05 -18.44 42.19
CA PRO A 602 18.52 -18.54 40.81
C PRO A 602 17.39 -17.52 40.51
N SER A 603 17.09 -17.24 39.24
CA SER A 603 15.93 -16.43 38.80
C SER A 603 15.28 -16.94 37.51
N PRO A 604 14.00 -16.62 37.25
CA PRO A 604 13.21 -17.18 36.15
C PRO A 604 13.34 -16.41 34.82
N SER A 605 12.72 -16.98 33.77
CA SER A 605 12.74 -16.61 32.35
C SER A 605 12.89 -15.13 32.01
N LEU A 606 13.88 -14.83 31.17
CA LEU A 606 14.15 -13.52 30.58
C LEU A 606 13.41 -13.36 29.24
N ILE A 607 13.08 -12.11 28.91
CA ILE A 607 12.94 -11.67 27.51
C ILE A 607 14.36 -11.36 27.03
N GLN A 608 14.76 -11.98 25.92
CA GLN A 608 16.09 -11.86 25.32
C GLN A 608 16.21 -10.49 24.64
N GLU A 609 17.28 -9.74 24.93
CA GLU A 609 17.61 -8.56 24.10
C GLU A 609 18.16 -9.09 22.76
N PRO A 610 17.89 -8.43 21.62
CA PRO A 610 18.29 -8.97 20.34
C PRO A 610 19.81 -9.04 20.20
N ALA A 611 20.29 -10.13 19.61
CA ALA A 611 21.71 -10.41 19.43
C ALA A 611 21.95 -11.04 18.06
N LEU A 612 23.12 -10.77 17.47
CA LEU A 612 23.55 -11.44 16.25
C LEU A 612 24.52 -12.55 16.66
N SER A 613 24.18 -13.80 16.38
CA SER A 613 25.08 -14.95 16.59
C SER A 613 25.33 -15.68 15.27
N ARG A 614 26.33 -16.57 15.24
CA ARG A 614 26.66 -17.38 14.05
C ARG A 614 26.87 -18.85 14.38
N THR A 615 26.61 -19.70 13.41
CA THR A 615 26.95 -21.13 13.45
C THR A 615 28.42 -21.36 13.08
N SER A 616 28.86 -22.62 13.03
CA SER A 616 30.18 -22.99 12.51
C SER A 616 30.25 -23.11 10.99
N GLU A 617 29.13 -22.94 10.30
CA GLU A 617 28.99 -22.96 8.83
C GLU A 617 28.63 -21.55 8.30
N ASP A 618 28.90 -20.52 9.10
CA ASP A 618 28.65 -19.10 8.78
C ASP A 618 27.23 -18.73 8.34
N VAL A 619 26.25 -19.49 8.85
CA VAL A 619 24.85 -19.03 8.98
C VAL A 619 24.75 -18.11 10.19
N PHE A 620 24.17 -16.93 10.01
CA PHE A 620 23.92 -15.93 11.05
C PHE A 620 22.47 -16.02 11.53
N LEU A 621 22.27 -15.90 12.84
CA LEU A 621 20.96 -15.86 13.50
C LEU A 621 20.77 -14.49 14.16
N VAL A 622 19.66 -13.84 13.85
CA VAL A 622 19.14 -12.70 14.60
C VAL A 622 18.35 -13.24 15.79
N GLU A 623 18.99 -13.40 16.94
CA GLU A 623 18.32 -13.77 18.20
C GLU A 623 17.38 -12.64 18.65
N GLY A 624 16.19 -12.99 19.15
CA GLY A 624 15.21 -12.02 19.65
C GLY A 624 13.76 -12.51 19.52
N ASP A 625 12.82 -11.76 20.09
CA ASP A 625 11.39 -11.87 19.74
C ASP A 625 11.16 -11.25 18.33
N SER A 626 9.98 -11.46 17.74
CA SER A 626 9.65 -11.15 16.33
C SER A 626 9.49 -9.66 15.99
N ASP A 627 10.19 -8.76 16.68
CA ASP A 627 10.24 -7.33 16.34
C ASP A 627 11.34 -7.10 15.27
N GLU A 628 11.18 -6.05 14.47
CA GLU A 628 12.15 -5.66 13.44
C GLU A 628 13.39 -5.00 14.08
N VAL A 629 14.58 -5.47 13.72
CA VAL A 629 15.88 -4.91 14.11
C VAL A 629 16.68 -4.55 12.86
N GLN A 630 17.57 -3.56 12.96
CA GLN A 630 18.31 -3.07 11.81
C GLN A 630 19.70 -3.71 11.75
N LEU A 631 20.07 -4.26 10.58
CA LEU A 631 21.46 -4.63 10.29
C LEU A 631 22.18 -3.46 9.63
N GLN A 632 23.45 -3.30 9.97
CA GLN A 632 24.36 -2.36 9.33
C GLN A 632 25.56 -3.12 8.79
N PHE A 633 25.87 -2.86 7.53
CA PHE A 633 27.02 -3.39 6.80
C PHE A 633 27.93 -2.24 6.42
N ASP A 634 29.20 -2.30 6.82
CA ASP A 634 30.20 -1.27 6.52
C ASP A 634 31.40 -1.90 5.80
N LEU A 635 31.70 -1.45 4.57
CA LEU A 635 32.92 -1.86 3.86
C LEU A 635 34.14 -1.22 4.53
N THR A 636 35.21 -1.99 4.71
CA THR A 636 36.40 -1.57 5.47
C THR A 636 37.71 -1.70 4.70
N ALA A 637 37.78 -2.64 3.74
CA ALA A 637 38.87 -2.74 2.77
C ALA A 637 38.40 -3.52 1.53
N THR A 638 39.10 -3.31 0.42
CA THR A 638 38.98 -4.08 -0.82
C THR A 638 40.35 -4.04 -1.54
N ASP A 639 40.71 -5.13 -2.21
CA ASP A 639 42.01 -5.36 -2.87
C ASP A 639 41.82 -6.31 -4.08
N THR A 640 40.70 -6.16 -4.82
CA THR A 640 40.33 -7.00 -5.97
C THR A 640 40.58 -6.30 -7.32
N ASP A 641 40.84 -7.10 -8.35
CA ASP A 641 40.97 -6.69 -9.76
C ASP A 641 39.63 -6.78 -10.53
N SER A 642 38.52 -7.22 -9.91
CA SER A 642 37.19 -7.39 -10.53
C SER A 642 36.04 -6.74 -9.74
N VAL A 643 34.93 -6.39 -10.41
CA VAL A 643 33.70 -5.95 -9.70
C VAL A 643 33.03 -7.16 -9.06
N ASN A 644 32.92 -7.16 -7.74
CA ASN A 644 32.30 -8.24 -6.98
C ASN A 644 31.08 -7.73 -6.21
N GLU A 645 30.00 -8.50 -6.17
CA GLU A 645 28.75 -8.12 -5.51
C GLU A 645 28.43 -9.04 -4.33
N ILE A 646 28.22 -8.47 -3.14
CA ILE A 646 27.91 -9.22 -1.92
C ILE A 646 26.44 -9.05 -1.52
N GLY A 647 25.80 -10.15 -1.16
CA GLY A 647 24.42 -10.17 -0.67
C GLY A 647 24.18 -11.13 0.49
N ILE A 648 23.00 -11.04 1.09
CA ILE A 648 22.46 -12.04 2.02
C ILE A 648 21.39 -12.90 1.34
N PHE A 649 21.17 -14.12 1.84
CA PHE A 649 19.99 -14.93 1.52
C PHE A 649 19.43 -15.56 2.79
N TRP A 650 18.10 -15.66 2.86
CA TRP A 650 17.41 -16.27 4.00
C TRP A 650 17.54 -17.80 3.99
N VAL A 651 17.51 -18.43 5.17
CA VAL A 651 17.51 -19.90 5.31
C VAL A 651 16.41 -20.37 6.27
N ASP A 652 15.96 -21.61 6.09
CA ASP A 652 14.93 -22.26 6.91
C ASP A 652 15.45 -22.63 8.32
N ASP A 653 16.74 -22.93 8.42
CA ASP A 653 17.40 -23.38 9.65
C ASP A 653 18.94 -23.19 9.64
N GLN A 654 19.54 -23.41 10.82
CA GLN A 654 20.98 -23.35 11.11
C GLN A 654 21.87 -24.31 10.31
N SER A 655 21.29 -25.23 9.54
CA SER A 655 22.04 -26.05 8.58
C SER A 655 22.14 -25.41 7.20
N GLY A 656 21.53 -24.23 7.01
CA GLY A 656 21.50 -23.51 5.75
C GLY A 656 20.48 -24.05 4.76
N SER A 657 19.51 -24.87 5.18
CA SER A 657 18.50 -25.42 4.27
C SER A 657 17.58 -24.32 3.73
N ILE A 658 17.11 -24.44 2.48
CA ILE A 658 16.23 -23.45 1.83
C ILE A 658 15.05 -24.15 1.18
N ASN A 659 13.82 -23.86 1.60
CA ASN A 659 12.61 -24.54 1.15
C ASN A 659 12.75 -26.09 1.21
N GLY A 660 13.51 -26.60 2.18
CA GLY A 660 13.86 -28.01 2.34
C GLY A 660 14.94 -28.57 1.39
N ILE A 661 15.61 -27.73 0.60
CA ILE A 661 16.79 -28.07 -0.21
C ILE A 661 18.04 -27.85 0.66
N ALA A 662 18.89 -28.87 0.80
CA ALA A 662 20.11 -28.74 1.59
C ALA A 662 21.24 -28.02 0.80
N PRO A 663 22.21 -27.36 1.47
CA PRO A 663 23.40 -26.81 0.83
C PRO A 663 24.07 -27.81 -0.12
N GLY A 664 24.36 -27.35 -1.35
CA GLY A 664 25.02 -28.14 -2.39
C GLY A 664 24.10 -29.10 -3.16
N GLU A 665 22.81 -29.16 -2.85
CA GLU A 665 21.83 -29.89 -3.67
C GLU A 665 21.41 -29.11 -4.92
N VAL A 666 20.91 -29.84 -5.93
CA VAL A 666 20.47 -29.24 -7.20
C VAL A 666 19.29 -28.29 -6.97
N GLY A 667 19.44 -27.05 -7.41
CA GLY A 667 18.45 -25.98 -7.22
C GLY A 667 18.75 -25.05 -6.05
N TYR A 668 19.76 -25.34 -5.21
CA TYR A 668 20.09 -24.51 -4.05
C TYR A 668 20.44 -23.06 -4.43
N LEU A 669 21.23 -22.85 -5.49
CA LEU A 669 21.59 -21.51 -5.99
C LEU A 669 20.35 -20.68 -6.38
N GLU A 670 19.47 -21.24 -7.21
CA GLU A 670 18.22 -20.59 -7.62
C GLU A 670 17.33 -20.30 -6.40
N ALA A 671 17.24 -21.24 -5.46
CA ALA A 671 16.43 -21.07 -4.25
C ALA A 671 17.00 -19.98 -3.31
N ALA A 672 18.32 -19.86 -3.18
CA ALA A 672 18.98 -18.80 -2.43
C ALA A 672 18.74 -17.43 -3.06
N LEU A 673 18.96 -17.28 -4.37
CA LEU A 673 18.80 -16.01 -5.07
C LEU A 673 17.33 -15.55 -5.20
N ASN A 674 16.36 -16.46 -5.10
CA ASN A 674 14.93 -16.11 -5.03
C ASN A 674 14.50 -15.54 -3.67
N GLN A 675 15.33 -15.65 -2.64
CA GLN A 675 15.12 -15.03 -1.32
C GLN A 675 16.39 -14.31 -0.84
N SER A 676 17.09 -13.66 -1.77
CA SER A 676 18.29 -12.87 -1.51
C SER A 676 18.02 -11.36 -1.58
N GLN A 677 18.89 -10.60 -0.91
CA GLN A 677 19.00 -9.15 -1.02
C GLN A 677 20.48 -8.77 -1.19
N VAL A 678 20.78 -7.93 -2.17
CA VAL A 678 22.13 -7.37 -2.37
C VAL A 678 22.42 -6.34 -1.27
N ILE A 679 23.66 -6.36 -0.76
CA ILE A 679 24.15 -5.37 0.21
C ILE A 679 24.84 -4.23 -0.55
N PHE A 680 25.88 -4.54 -1.32
CA PHE A 680 26.57 -3.61 -2.23
C PHE A 680 27.49 -4.37 -3.20
N SER A 681 27.89 -3.70 -4.28
CA SER A 681 29.04 -4.05 -5.12
C SER A 681 30.31 -3.30 -4.69
N VAL A 682 31.49 -3.87 -4.96
CA VAL A 682 32.80 -3.21 -4.78
C VAL A 682 33.51 -3.01 -6.13
N LEU A 683 34.24 -1.90 -6.24
CA LEU A 683 34.93 -1.49 -7.48
C LEU A 683 36.40 -1.93 -7.48
N PRO A 684 36.97 -2.34 -8.62
CA PRO A 684 38.37 -2.78 -8.75
C PRO A 684 39.36 -1.72 -8.26
N GLY A 685 40.38 -2.14 -7.50
CA GLY A 685 41.50 -1.28 -7.12
C GLY A 685 41.20 -0.09 -6.19
N ASN A 686 39.96 0.06 -5.68
CA ASN A 686 39.52 1.14 -4.80
C ASN A 686 39.83 2.57 -5.33
N PRO A 687 39.17 3.01 -6.43
CA PRO A 687 39.47 4.29 -7.08
C PRO A 687 39.11 5.50 -6.21
N PHE A 688 38.15 5.35 -5.29
CA PHE A 688 37.62 6.42 -4.44
C PHE A 688 37.80 6.09 -2.94
N PRO A 689 39.03 6.14 -2.40
CA PRO A 689 39.33 5.68 -1.03
C PRO A 689 38.71 6.53 0.10
N ASP A 690 38.13 7.69 -0.21
CA ASP A 690 37.38 8.54 0.71
C ASP A 690 35.84 8.27 0.66
N LEU A 691 35.36 7.39 -0.24
CA LEU A 691 33.95 7.01 -0.35
C LEU A 691 33.57 6.08 0.82
N SER A 692 32.50 6.44 1.55
CA SER A 692 31.99 5.63 2.66
C SER A 692 30.90 4.68 2.18
N VAL A 693 31.21 3.39 2.05
CA VAL A 693 30.24 2.36 1.67
C VAL A 693 29.60 1.74 2.91
N THR A 694 28.34 2.11 3.15
CA THR A 694 27.48 1.56 4.21
C THR A 694 26.12 1.17 3.62
N ARG A 695 25.53 0.07 4.09
CA ARG A 695 24.16 -0.37 3.77
C ARG A 695 23.40 -0.68 5.06
N GLN A 696 22.15 -0.22 5.19
CA GLN A 696 21.28 -0.51 6.34
C GLN A 696 19.87 -0.96 5.93
N PHE A 697 19.41 -2.07 6.50
CA PHE A 697 18.02 -2.54 6.32
C PHE A 697 17.52 -3.39 7.50
N GLY A 698 16.19 -3.49 7.58
CA GLY A 698 15.47 -4.17 8.66
C GLY A 698 15.31 -5.67 8.44
N VAL A 699 15.40 -6.42 9.54
CA VAL A 699 15.28 -7.87 9.61
C VAL A 699 14.51 -8.26 10.88
N ASN A 700 13.73 -9.33 10.87
CA ASN A 700 12.95 -9.74 12.04
C ASN A 700 13.77 -10.64 12.97
N GLY A 701 13.55 -10.50 14.29
CA GLY A 701 14.06 -11.45 15.26
C GLY A 701 13.57 -12.88 14.98
N GLY A 702 14.49 -13.84 15.07
CA GLY A 702 14.30 -15.25 14.72
C GLY A 702 14.64 -15.59 13.25
N GLN A 703 15.02 -14.63 12.41
CA GLN A 703 15.49 -14.92 11.05
C GLN A 703 16.95 -15.42 11.04
N GLU A 704 17.21 -16.37 10.14
CA GLU A 704 18.54 -16.93 9.89
C GLU A 704 18.92 -16.66 8.42
N PHE A 705 20.18 -16.29 8.18
CA PHE A 705 20.67 -15.91 6.85
C PHE A 705 22.12 -16.36 6.60
N GLY A 706 22.44 -16.62 5.33
CA GLY A 706 23.80 -16.79 4.83
C GLY A 706 24.21 -15.62 3.94
N PHE A 707 25.48 -15.63 3.51
CA PHE A 707 26.04 -14.65 2.57
C PHE A 707 26.47 -15.31 1.27
N TYR A 708 26.38 -14.59 0.16
CA TYR A 708 26.88 -14.98 -1.15
C TYR A 708 27.63 -13.83 -1.81
N LEU A 709 28.72 -14.16 -2.50
CA LEU A 709 29.51 -13.27 -3.34
C LEU A 709 29.29 -13.69 -4.79
N VAL A 710 28.88 -12.76 -5.64
CA VAL A 710 28.90 -12.92 -7.09
C VAL A 710 30.20 -12.29 -7.59
N THR A 711 31.00 -13.04 -8.35
CA THR A 711 32.29 -12.57 -8.84
C THR A 711 32.18 -12.08 -10.29
N ASN A 712 32.79 -10.92 -10.56
CA ASN A 712 32.78 -10.24 -11.88
C ASN A 712 31.36 -10.07 -12.48
N SER A 713 30.37 -9.80 -11.61
CA SER A 713 28.89 -9.83 -11.79
C SER A 713 28.24 -9.51 -10.41
N THR A 714 26.94 -9.26 -10.19
CA THR A 714 25.75 -9.28 -11.07
C THR A 714 24.77 -10.38 -10.63
N THR A 715 24.16 -10.25 -9.45
CA THR A 715 23.05 -11.08 -8.98
C THR A 715 21.93 -11.19 -10.03
N ASP A 716 21.56 -10.07 -10.66
CA ASP A 716 20.52 -10.08 -11.68
C ASP A 716 21.01 -10.67 -13.02
N THR A 717 22.29 -10.50 -13.36
CA THR A 717 22.93 -11.24 -14.47
C THR A 717 22.88 -12.76 -14.22
N VAL A 718 23.18 -13.21 -13.00
CA VAL A 718 23.13 -14.63 -12.59
C VAL A 718 21.70 -15.17 -12.60
N ARG A 719 20.72 -14.40 -12.08
CA ARG A 719 19.29 -14.74 -12.17
C ARG A 719 18.83 -14.86 -13.63
N ALA A 720 19.27 -13.95 -14.51
CA ALA A 720 18.96 -13.99 -15.94
C ALA A 720 19.58 -15.22 -16.64
N GLU A 721 20.82 -15.61 -16.29
CA GLU A 721 21.42 -16.85 -16.77
C GLU A 721 20.63 -18.08 -16.31
N LEU A 722 20.27 -18.16 -15.02
CA LEU A 722 19.46 -19.26 -14.48
C LEU A 722 18.10 -19.36 -15.19
N ALA A 723 17.42 -18.23 -15.41
CA ALA A 723 16.16 -18.16 -16.14
C ALA A 723 16.31 -18.59 -17.63
N ALA A 724 17.48 -18.38 -18.23
CA ALA A 724 17.83 -18.90 -19.55
C ALA A 724 18.21 -20.40 -19.56
N GLY A 725 18.31 -21.04 -18.39
CA GLY A 725 18.71 -22.44 -18.22
C GLY A 725 20.23 -22.66 -18.27
N GLY A 726 21.02 -21.62 -17.96
CA GLY A 726 22.46 -21.72 -17.78
C GLY A 726 22.86 -22.33 -16.44
N THR A 727 24.16 -22.27 -16.12
CA THR A 727 24.74 -22.83 -14.91
C THR A 727 25.88 -21.91 -14.45
N PRO A 728 25.56 -20.81 -13.75
CA PRO A 728 26.56 -19.85 -13.27
C PRO A 728 27.60 -20.54 -12.39
N ASP A 729 28.87 -20.27 -12.64
CA ASP A 729 30.02 -20.77 -11.87
C ASP A 729 30.75 -19.65 -11.09
N ASN A 730 30.23 -18.43 -11.14
CA ASN A 730 30.75 -17.21 -10.51
C ASN A 730 29.97 -16.79 -9.25
N VAL A 731 29.46 -17.75 -8.48
CA VAL A 731 28.78 -17.50 -7.20
C VAL A 731 29.40 -18.34 -6.10
N LEU A 732 29.93 -17.66 -5.08
CA LEU A 732 30.59 -18.24 -3.92
C LEU A 732 29.71 -18.04 -2.67
N PHE A 733 29.38 -19.13 -1.98
CA PHE A 733 28.61 -19.07 -0.73
C PHE A 733 29.54 -19.02 0.48
N GLY A 734 29.18 -18.24 1.50
CA GLY A 734 29.86 -18.28 2.80
C GLY A 734 29.64 -19.63 3.52
N LEU A 735 28.54 -20.32 3.19
CA LEU A 735 28.31 -21.70 3.60
C LEU A 735 29.19 -22.61 2.73
N THR A 736 30.33 -23.06 3.26
CA THR A 736 31.27 -23.97 2.59
C THR A 736 30.57 -25.20 1.98
N SER A 737 29.56 -25.72 2.66
CA SER A 737 28.77 -26.87 2.22
C SER A 737 27.91 -26.62 0.97
N ALA A 738 27.58 -25.36 0.65
CA ALA A 738 26.89 -24.98 -0.58
C ALA A 738 27.80 -24.93 -1.82
N ASN A 739 29.12 -24.74 -1.63
CA ASN A 739 30.09 -24.70 -2.72
C ASN A 739 30.40 -26.13 -3.22
N GLY A 740 30.29 -26.35 -4.53
CA GLY A 740 30.35 -27.70 -5.13
C GLY A 740 31.70 -28.41 -4.99
N ASP A 741 32.78 -27.67 -4.76
CA ASP A 741 34.14 -28.14 -4.46
C ASP A 741 34.49 -28.09 -2.96
N GLN A 742 33.58 -27.58 -2.13
CA GLN A 742 33.75 -27.29 -0.71
C GLN A 742 34.84 -26.23 -0.43
N PHE A 743 35.00 -25.26 -1.34
CA PHE A 743 35.78 -24.06 -1.08
C PHE A 743 35.13 -23.22 0.04
N ASP A 744 35.96 -22.57 0.83
CA ASP A 744 35.58 -21.71 1.95
C ASP A 744 36.06 -20.28 1.65
N PRO A 745 35.19 -19.43 1.04
CA PRO A 745 35.59 -18.14 0.49
C PRO A 745 35.63 -17.01 1.52
N VAL A 746 35.31 -17.27 2.80
CA VAL A 746 35.15 -16.22 3.82
C VAL A 746 35.85 -16.54 5.13
N GLN A 747 36.55 -15.55 5.69
CA GLN A 747 37.08 -15.59 7.05
C GLN A 747 36.26 -14.68 7.96
N VAL A 748 35.41 -15.28 8.79
CA VAL A 748 34.58 -14.57 9.77
C VAL A 748 35.27 -14.50 11.14
N SER A 749 35.44 -13.28 11.65
CA SER A 749 35.98 -13.02 12.99
C SER A 749 35.04 -12.14 13.82
N GLU A 750 34.91 -12.43 15.12
CA GLU A 750 34.07 -11.68 16.05
C GLU A 750 34.88 -10.54 16.70
N LEU A 751 34.38 -9.32 16.62
CA LEU A 751 35.02 -8.12 17.16
C LEU A 751 34.58 -7.81 18.60
N GLY A 752 33.48 -8.43 19.05
CA GLY A 752 32.83 -8.22 20.34
C GLY A 752 31.42 -7.62 20.18
N ASP A 753 30.61 -7.65 21.24
CA ASP A 753 29.27 -7.04 21.29
C ASP A 753 28.35 -7.36 20.07
N ASN A 754 28.43 -8.59 19.55
CA ASN A 754 27.69 -9.10 18.38
C ASN A 754 28.07 -8.42 17.03
N HIS A 755 29.27 -7.85 16.93
CA HIS A 755 29.87 -7.27 15.73
C HIS A 755 30.85 -8.26 15.09
N TYR A 756 30.72 -8.51 13.78
CA TYR A 756 31.55 -9.45 13.03
C TYR A 756 32.25 -8.77 11.85
N ASN A 757 33.48 -9.19 11.57
CA ASN A 757 34.23 -8.86 10.36
C ASN A 757 34.25 -10.07 9.43
N LEU A 758 33.82 -9.90 8.19
CA LEU A 758 33.86 -10.89 7.12
C LEU A 758 34.90 -10.43 6.09
N ALA A 759 35.91 -11.26 5.86
CA ALA A 759 36.95 -11.03 4.87
C ALA A 759 36.83 -12.09 3.78
N TRP A 760 36.54 -11.67 2.55
CA TRP A 760 36.23 -12.56 1.42
C TRP A 760 37.39 -12.68 0.44
N GLU A 761 37.40 -13.83 -0.23
CA GLU A 761 38.26 -14.24 -1.32
C GLU A 761 37.40 -14.52 -2.56
N ASP A 762 37.75 -13.95 -3.72
CA ASP A 762 37.04 -14.16 -4.99
C ASP A 762 37.46 -15.45 -5.73
N GLY A 763 38.55 -16.07 -5.29
CA GLY A 763 38.99 -17.40 -5.70
C GLY A 763 40.28 -17.42 -6.52
N GLU A 764 40.90 -16.27 -6.79
CA GLU A 764 42.08 -16.19 -7.65
C GLU A 764 43.44 -16.31 -6.92
N ASP A 765 43.55 -15.89 -5.66
CA ASP A 765 44.85 -15.54 -5.04
C ASP A 765 45.06 -16.14 -3.62
N GLY A 766 44.00 -16.23 -2.82
CA GLY A 766 43.95 -16.87 -1.51
C GLY A 766 44.33 -15.99 -0.31
N ASP A 767 44.32 -14.66 -0.45
CA ASP A 767 44.68 -13.71 0.60
C ASP A 767 43.51 -13.08 1.39
N PHE A 768 42.26 -13.28 0.95
CA PHE A 768 41.03 -12.86 1.62
C PHE A 768 40.94 -11.34 1.88
N LYS A 769 41.34 -10.50 0.92
CA LYS A 769 41.18 -9.04 1.01
C LYS A 769 40.37 -8.42 -0.12
N ASP A 770 39.89 -9.21 -1.08
CA ASP A 770 39.06 -8.74 -2.19
C ASP A 770 37.90 -7.88 -1.71
N LEU A 771 37.21 -8.34 -0.67
CA LEU A 771 36.08 -7.64 -0.06
C LEU A 771 36.08 -7.89 1.47
N VAL A 772 36.37 -6.86 2.26
CA VAL A 772 36.37 -6.93 3.73
C VAL A 772 35.37 -5.94 4.32
N PHE A 773 34.33 -6.46 4.97
CA PHE A 773 33.27 -5.65 5.59
C PHE A 773 32.96 -6.11 7.01
N THR A 774 32.19 -5.30 7.74
CA THR A 774 31.64 -5.70 9.04
C THR A 774 30.13 -5.70 9.05
N VAL A 775 29.53 -6.58 9.84
CA VAL A 775 28.08 -6.67 10.08
C VAL A 775 27.79 -6.58 11.58
N GLN A 776 26.81 -5.75 11.94
CA GLN A 776 26.35 -5.55 13.31
C GLN A 776 24.86 -5.21 13.36
N LEU A 777 24.23 -5.45 14.51
CA LEU A 777 22.93 -4.85 14.82
C LEU A 777 23.13 -3.36 15.12
N THR A 778 22.33 -2.51 14.47
CA THR A 778 22.33 -1.06 14.69
C THR A 778 21.01 -0.61 15.33
N GLN A 779 21.03 0.59 15.90
CA GLN A 779 19.83 1.31 16.35
C GLN A 779 19.59 2.58 15.50
N THR A 780 20.49 2.83 14.55
CA THR A 780 20.31 3.84 13.50
C THR A 780 19.14 3.41 12.61
N GLN A 781 18.37 4.37 12.12
CA GLN A 781 17.30 4.11 11.16
C GLN A 781 17.88 4.12 9.75
N PRO A 782 17.39 3.28 8.82
CA PRO A 782 17.80 3.31 7.42
C PRO A 782 17.68 4.70 6.81
N VAL A 783 18.57 5.00 5.86
CA VAL A 783 18.52 6.26 5.10
C VAL A 783 17.21 6.32 4.30
N VAL A 784 16.61 7.50 4.19
CA VAL A 784 15.41 7.72 3.37
C VAL A 784 15.69 7.27 1.93
N GLY A 785 14.80 6.48 1.32
CA GLY A 785 14.96 5.99 -0.05
C GLY A 785 15.38 4.52 -0.19
N THR A 786 16.00 3.91 0.83
CA THR A 786 16.72 2.62 0.68
C THR A 786 15.88 1.36 0.88
N GLN A 787 14.56 1.51 1.07
CA GLN A 787 13.64 0.43 1.48
C GLN A 787 13.60 -0.75 0.50
N LEU A 788 13.76 -0.46 -0.80
CA LEU A 788 13.71 -1.46 -1.88
C LEU A 788 15.10 -1.80 -2.44
N GLN A 789 16.16 -1.17 -1.93
CA GLN A 789 17.50 -1.33 -2.48
C GLN A 789 18.06 -2.73 -2.25
N GLY A 790 18.65 -3.29 -3.29
CA GLY A 790 19.17 -4.65 -3.34
C GLY A 790 18.12 -5.74 -3.62
N GLY A 791 16.89 -5.35 -4.03
CA GLY A 791 15.98 -6.24 -4.74
C GLY A 791 16.47 -6.58 -6.16
N GLN A 792 15.65 -7.26 -6.95
CA GLN A 792 15.89 -7.43 -8.39
C GLN A 792 15.71 -6.09 -9.13
N GLU A 793 16.70 -5.68 -9.93
CA GLU A 793 16.80 -4.36 -10.58
C GLU A 793 16.52 -3.23 -9.56
N GLY A 794 17.08 -3.41 -8.36
CA GLY A 794 16.75 -2.69 -7.13
C GLY A 794 17.51 -1.38 -6.93
N GLU A 795 18.23 -0.89 -7.93
CA GLU A 795 19.04 0.34 -7.89
C GLU A 795 18.15 1.58 -8.00
N ILE A 796 17.15 1.69 -7.11
CA ILE A 796 16.10 2.70 -7.11
C ILE A 796 16.03 3.44 -5.76
N ILE A 797 15.38 4.60 -5.73
CA ILE A 797 15.08 5.36 -4.52
C ILE A 797 13.57 5.36 -4.29
N ASP A 798 13.12 4.81 -3.16
CA ASP A 798 11.71 4.81 -2.77
C ASP A 798 11.38 6.00 -1.85
N LEU A 799 10.74 7.02 -2.44
CA LEU A 799 10.27 8.20 -1.71
C LEU A 799 8.74 8.18 -1.51
N ARG A 800 8.05 7.06 -1.72
CA ARG A 800 6.57 6.97 -1.61
C ARG A 800 6.04 7.28 -0.21
N ASP A 801 6.79 6.91 0.83
CA ASP A 801 6.47 7.25 2.23
C ASP A 801 6.63 8.74 2.55
N GLN A 802 7.31 9.50 1.68
CA GLN A 802 7.54 10.93 1.85
C GLN A 802 6.33 11.66 1.25
N VAL A 803 5.52 12.29 2.11
CA VAL A 803 4.14 12.62 1.72
C VAL A 803 3.94 13.90 0.91
N THR A 804 4.90 14.85 0.89
CA THR A 804 4.76 16.12 0.15
C THR A 804 6.08 16.82 -0.15
N GLY A 805 6.19 17.39 -1.36
CA GLY A 805 7.19 18.41 -1.71
C GLY A 805 8.38 17.88 -2.52
N MET A 806 9.43 18.69 -2.61
CA MET A 806 10.76 18.24 -3.04
C MET A 806 11.59 18.03 -1.78
N ILE A 807 12.20 16.84 -1.66
CA ILE A 807 13.15 16.50 -0.62
C ILE A 807 14.52 17.05 -1.04
N PRO A 808 15.14 17.97 -0.28
CA PRO A 808 16.46 18.47 -0.61
C PRO A 808 17.47 17.32 -0.55
N ALA A 809 18.30 17.21 -1.58
CA ALA A 809 19.37 16.24 -1.66
C ALA A 809 20.68 16.94 -2.03
N VAL A 810 21.79 16.44 -1.48
CA VAL A 810 23.16 16.83 -1.84
C VAL A 810 23.80 15.63 -2.52
N PHE A 811 24.24 15.83 -3.75
CA PHE A 811 24.83 14.79 -4.58
C PHE A 811 26.35 14.81 -4.42
N GLY A 812 26.91 13.73 -3.86
CA GLY A 812 28.33 13.42 -3.99
C GLY A 812 28.55 12.79 -5.35
N VAL A 813 29.51 13.28 -6.13
CA VAL A 813 29.84 12.72 -7.45
C VAL A 813 31.34 12.50 -7.54
N ASN A 814 31.74 11.26 -7.80
CA ASN A 814 33.10 10.85 -8.18
C ASN A 814 33.06 10.24 -9.59
N SER A 815 34.20 10.22 -10.28
CA SER A 815 34.30 9.74 -11.67
C SER A 815 35.79 9.55 -12.01
N ASP A 816 36.13 8.46 -12.71
CA ASP A 816 37.42 8.28 -13.41
C ASP A 816 37.21 7.99 -14.91
N ALA A 817 36.05 8.41 -15.46
CA ALA A 817 35.66 8.19 -16.86
C ALA A 817 36.60 8.84 -17.88
N ASP A 818 36.74 8.18 -19.04
CA ASP A 818 37.33 8.77 -20.25
C ASP A 818 36.32 9.66 -21.03
N TYR A 819 35.00 9.54 -20.79
CA TYR A 819 33.92 10.29 -21.45
C TYR A 819 33.33 11.45 -20.60
N ASP A 820 32.75 12.46 -21.27
CA ASP A 820 32.07 13.59 -20.61
C ASP A 820 30.60 13.25 -20.30
N ASN A 821 30.41 12.38 -19.31
CA ASN A 821 29.12 11.77 -18.99
C ASN A 821 28.15 12.72 -18.27
N SER A 822 26.85 12.51 -18.48
CA SER A 822 25.79 13.13 -17.66
C SER A 822 24.90 12.09 -16.99
N PHE A 823 24.38 12.40 -15.79
CA PHE A 823 23.49 11.50 -15.04
C PHE A 823 22.15 12.19 -14.74
N GLY A 824 21.16 11.38 -14.36
CA GLY A 824 19.90 11.90 -13.82
C GLY A 824 19.07 10.83 -13.12
N PHE A 825 17.91 11.26 -12.64
CA PHE A 825 16.87 10.39 -12.09
C PHE A 825 15.55 10.66 -12.81
N TYR A 826 14.70 9.65 -12.96
CA TYR A 826 13.35 9.74 -13.52
C TYR A 826 12.35 8.99 -12.65
N VAL A 827 11.06 9.36 -12.77
CA VAL A 827 9.98 8.74 -12.01
C VAL A 827 9.50 7.46 -12.71
N ILE A 828 9.32 6.39 -11.94
CA ILE A 828 8.63 5.16 -12.41
C ILE A 828 7.32 4.99 -11.64
N ASP A 829 6.30 4.46 -12.33
CA ASP A 829 4.96 4.28 -11.78
C ASP A 829 4.86 3.04 -10.87
N ASP A 830 5.69 2.02 -11.11
CA ASP A 830 5.77 0.79 -10.35
C ASP A 830 7.16 0.13 -10.41
N LEU A 831 7.30 -1.03 -9.76
CA LEU A 831 8.56 -1.78 -9.66
C LEU A 831 8.96 -2.50 -10.95
N ASP A 832 8.05 -2.60 -11.94
CA ASP A 832 8.39 -3.07 -13.29
C ASP A 832 9.03 -1.94 -14.13
N GLY A 833 9.35 -0.80 -13.52
CA GLY A 833 9.98 0.35 -14.17
C GLY A 833 9.07 1.15 -15.10
N ARG A 834 7.74 0.96 -15.04
CA ARG A 834 6.79 1.52 -16.02
C ARG A 834 6.77 3.05 -16.04
N ILE A 835 6.59 3.63 -17.24
CA ILE A 835 6.30 5.05 -17.46
C ILE A 835 5.02 5.18 -18.30
N GLY A 836 3.89 5.44 -17.65
CA GLY A 836 2.56 5.50 -18.27
C GLY A 836 2.14 4.14 -18.83
N ASP A 837 2.07 4.03 -20.16
CA ASP A 837 1.76 2.79 -20.89
C ASP A 837 3.03 2.04 -21.37
N LEU A 838 4.25 2.55 -21.08
CA LEU A 838 5.53 2.01 -21.58
C LEU A 838 6.27 1.20 -20.50
N LEU A 839 6.66 -0.02 -20.83
CA LEU A 839 7.60 -0.81 -20.02
C LEU A 839 9.05 -0.57 -20.45
N PRO A 840 10.04 -0.83 -19.57
CA PRO A 840 11.44 -0.93 -19.94
C PRO A 840 11.65 -1.77 -21.21
N GLY A 841 12.37 -1.20 -22.19
CA GLY A 841 12.59 -1.81 -23.51
C GLY A 841 11.53 -1.53 -24.59
N ASP A 842 10.39 -0.91 -24.25
CA ASP A 842 9.40 -0.50 -25.26
C ASP A 842 9.92 0.67 -26.13
N PRO A 843 9.53 0.74 -27.43
CA PRO A 843 9.88 1.87 -28.29
C PRO A 843 9.35 3.20 -27.73
N GLY A 844 10.28 4.08 -27.34
CA GLY A 844 9.98 5.38 -26.73
C GLY A 844 10.18 5.43 -25.21
N TYR A 845 10.50 4.30 -24.54
CA TYR A 845 10.77 4.27 -23.11
C TYR A 845 11.92 5.22 -22.71
N ALA A 846 13.06 5.10 -23.37
CA ALA A 846 14.24 5.95 -23.09
C ALA A 846 13.98 7.44 -23.38
N GLU A 847 13.22 7.76 -24.44
CA GLU A 847 12.78 9.12 -24.75
C GLU A 847 11.94 9.69 -23.61
N ALA A 848 10.98 8.91 -23.10
CA ALA A 848 10.13 9.30 -21.98
C ALA A 848 10.93 9.51 -20.69
N ALA A 849 11.79 8.54 -20.33
CA ALA A 849 12.64 8.57 -19.14
C ALA A 849 13.55 9.82 -19.11
N VAL A 850 14.32 10.06 -20.18
CA VAL A 850 15.25 11.20 -20.25
C VAL A 850 14.50 12.54 -20.41
N SER A 851 13.32 12.56 -21.04
CA SER A 851 12.48 13.77 -21.14
C SER A 851 11.88 14.21 -19.81
N GLN A 852 11.61 13.27 -18.89
CA GLN A 852 11.06 13.56 -17.56
C GLN A 852 12.13 13.65 -16.45
N ARG A 853 13.42 13.68 -16.83
CA ARG A 853 14.54 13.72 -15.88
C ARG A 853 14.36 14.86 -14.85
N LEU A 854 14.74 14.58 -13.62
CA LEU A 854 14.58 15.50 -12.51
C LEU A 854 15.68 16.58 -12.47
N ASP A 855 15.28 17.78 -12.07
CA ASP A 855 16.19 18.87 -11.73
C ASP A 855 16.74 18.63 -10.32
N THR A 856 17.95 18.07 -10.24
CA THR A 856 18.61 17.72 -8.98
C THR A 856 18.92 18.92 -8.10
N GLU A 857 19.05 20.15 -8.64
CA GLU A 857 19.18 21.36 -7.83
C GLU A 857 17.88 21.71 -7.07
N ALA A 858 16.73 21.25 -7.55
CA ALA A 858 15.43 21.44 -6.91
C ALA A 858 15.14 20.39 -5.81
N GLY A 859 15.97 19.36 -5.68
CA GLY A 859 15.74 18.18 -4.85
C GLY A 859 15.04 17.03 -5.61
N LEU A 860 14.62 15.99 -4.89
CA LEU A 860 13.90 14.85 -5.46
C LEU A 860 12.43 14.85 -5.00
N PRO A 861 11.46 14.51 -5.86
CA PRO A 861 10.04 14.58 -5.50
C PRO A 861 9.68 13.54 -4.43
N ALA A 862 8.90 13.98 -3.45
CA ALA A 862 8.29 13.11 -2.46
C ALA A 862 7.06 12.39 -3.08
N GLY A 863 6.82 11.13 -2.70
CA GLY A 863 5.68 10.34 -3.16
C GLY A 863 5.95 9.47 -4.39
N THR A 864 7.20 9.36 -4.84
CA THR A 864 7.60 8.70 -6.10
C THR A 864 8.61 7.58 -5.90
N LEU A 865 8.59 6.60 -6.81
CA LEU A 865 9.74 5.73 -7.07
C LEU A 865 10.64 6.40 -8.11
N LEU A 866 11.96 6.36 -7.89
CA LEU A 866 12.94 6.99 -8.78
C LEU A 866 14.00 5.99 -9.23
N ALA A 867 14.26 5.95 -10.53
CA ALA A 867 15.36 5.19 -11.11
C ALA A 867 16.44 6.15 -11.66
N PRO A 868 17.73 5.86 -11.43
CA PRO A 868 18.86 6.56 -12.04
C PRO A 868 19.07 6.17 -13.52
N PHE A 869 19.85 7.00 -14.21
CA PHE A 869 20.44 6.71 -15.51
C PHE A 869 21.72 7.51 -15.73
N ILE A 870 22.57 7.02 -16.64
CA ILE A 870 23.74 7.71 -17.19
C ILE A 870 23.55 7.90 -18.71
N ILE A 871 24.14 8.95 -19.26
CA ILE A 871 24.31 9.20 -20.69
C ILE A 871 25.80 9.29 -20.96
N ALA A 872 26.28 8.42 -21.84
CA ALA A 872 27.68 8.31 -22.22
C ALA A 872 28.08 9.40 -23.24
N ASP A 873 29.21 10.06 -22.98
CA ASP A 873 29.82 11.12 -23.82
C ASP A 873 28.83 12.17 -24.35
N GLY A 874 27.89 12.63 -23.51
CA GLY A 874 26.87 13.56 -23.95
C GLY A 874 25.82 13.96 -22.92
N THR A 875 25.01 14.95 -23.31
CA THR A 875 23.92 15.50 -22.49
C THR A 875 22.55 14.88 -22.80
N ALA A 876 21.60 15.04 -21.88
CA ALA A 876 20.19 14.71 -22.10
C ALA A 876 19.59 15.42 -23.32
N GLU A 877 19.98 16.67 -23.59
CA GLU A 877 19.58 17.42 -24.78
C GLU A 877 20.10 16.79 -26.09
N GLU A 878 21.34 16.29 -26.10
CA GLU A 878 21.94 15.62 -27.25
C GLU A 878 21.35 14.23 -27.46
N PHE A 879 21.19 13.44 -26.40
CA PHE A 879 20.52 12.13 -26.45
C PHE A 879 19.10 12.25 -27.04
N LEU A 880 18.29 13.20 -26.56
CA LEU A 880 16.93 13.41 -27.07
C LEU A 880 16.89 13.93 -28.51
N ALA A 881 17.95 14.58 -28.99
CA ALA A 881 18.05 15.09 -30.36
C ALA A 881 18.56 14.03 -31.36
N GLU A 882 19.48 13.16 -30.92
CA GLU A 882 20.25 12.27 -31.81
C GLU A 882 19.90 10.79 -31.65
N ASN A 883 19.59 10.33 -30.44
CA ASN A 883 19.28 8.92 -30.14
C ASN A 883 18.11 8.69 -29.15
N PRO A 884 16.94 9.37 -29.29
CA PRO A 884 15.86 9.29 -28.29
C PRO A 884 15.30 7.87 -28.10
N HIS A 885 15.50 6.96 -29.05
CA HIS A 885 15.04 5.56 -28.96
C HIS A 885 16.13 4.57 -28.50
N ASN A 886 17.25 5.07 -27.98
CA ASN A 886 18.39 4.28 -27.47
C ASN A 886 18.82 3.16 -28.44
N GLN A 887 19.09 3.51 -29.69
CA GLN A 887 19.45 2.54 -30.73
C GLN A 887 20.95 2.23 -30.68
N SER A 888 21.29 0.94 -30.81
CA SER A 888 22.68 0.49 -30.73
C SER A 888 23.58 1.08 -31.82
N GLY A 889 24.81 1.42 -31.43
CA GLY A 889 25.83 1.95 -32.34
C GLY A 889 25.59 3.40 -32.80
N GLN A 890 24.84 4.20 -32.04
CA GLN A 890 24.96 5.67 -32.10
C GLN A 890 26.12 6.15 -31.21
N GLU A 891 26.51 7.41 -31.35
CA GLU A 891 27.60 8.01 -30.54
C GLU A 891 27.10 8.31 -29.10
N VAL A 892 25.96 8.97 -28.94
CA VAL A 892 25.34 9.21 -27.62
C VAL A 892 24.39 8.07 -27.25
N MET A 893 24.62 7.44 -26.09
CA MET A 893 23.86 6.31 -25.56
C MET A 893 23.40 6.61 -24.13
N ALA A 894 22.26 6.05 -23.71
CA ALA A 894 21.80 6.11 -22.31
C ALA A 894 21.71 4.71 -21.71
N TYR A 895 22.10 4.57 -20.45
CA TYR A 895 21.99 3.31 -19.71
C TYR A 895 21.23 3.52 -18.40
N PHE A 896 20.36 2.56 -18.08
CA PHE A 896 19.33 2.61 -17.05
C PHE A 896 19.46 1.40 -16.11
N THR A 897 18.87 1.50 -14.91
CA THR A 897 18.73 0.38 -13.95
C THR A 897 18.14 -0.88 -14.58
N PHE A 898 17.04 -0.75 -15.33
CA PHE A 898 16.36 -1.90 -15.92
C PHE A 898 17.13 -2.42 -17.13
N MET A 899 17.71 -3.62 -17.03
CA MET A 899 18.59 -4.24 -18.02
C MET A 899 17.93 -4.37 -19.40
N VAL A 900 16.60 -4.56 -19.45
CA VAL A 900 15.84 -4.65 -20.71
C VAL A 900 15.64 -3.30 -21.42
N ALA A 901 15.90 -2.17 -20.75
CA ALA A 901 15.98 -0.84 -21.38
C ALA A 901 17.36 -0.56 -22.00
N ASN A 902 18.39 -1.35 -21.64
CA ASN A 902 19.74 -1.22 -22.15
C ASN A 902 19.89 -2.03 -23.46
N PRO A 903 20.38 -1.46 -24.58
CA PRO A 903 20.18 -2.08 -25.90
C PRO A 903 21.15 -3.24 -26.19
N ASP A 904 22.16 -3.43 -25.35
CA ASP A 904 23.05 -4.61 -25.30
C ASP A 904 22.52 -5.71 -24.36
N GLY A 905 21.49 -5.43 -23.57
CA GLY A 905 21.01 -6.32 -22.52
C GLY A 905 22.04 -6.51 -21.40
N LYS A 906 22.81 -5.46 -21.11
CA LYS A 906 23.73 -5.43 -19.98
C LYS A 906 23.23 -4.52 -18.86
N ASP A 907 23.82 -4.76 -17.70
CA ASP A 907 23.54 -4.05 -16.48
C ASP A 907 24.67 -3.04 -16.24
N HIS A 908 24.29 -1.76 -16.15
CA HIS A 908 25.17 -0.59 -16.18
C HIS A 908 25.08 0.25 -14.89
N VAL A 909 24.28 -0.20 -13.92
CA VAL A 909 24.10 0.48 -12.63
C VAL A 909 24.41 -0.50 -11.51
N ARG A 910 25.14 -0.08 -10.49
CA ARG A 910 25.50 -0.89 -9.33
C ARG A 910 25.07 -0.20 -8.06
N LEU A 911 24.42 -0.91 -7.14
CA LEU A 911 24.27 -0.42 -5.78
C LEU A 911 25.61 -0.54 -5.05
N LEU A 912 26.23 0.58 -4.71
CA LEU A 912 27.48 0.62 -3.93
C LEU A 912 27.24 0.90 -2.45
N GLY A 913 25.99 1.13 -2.03
CA GLY A 913 25.61 1.42 -0.65
C GLY A 913 24.26 2.12 -0.59
N ASP A 914 23.82 2.51 0.61
CA ASP A 914 22.58 3.28 0.82
C ASP A 914 22.56 4.52 -0.09
N ASN A 915 21.64 4.55 -1.08
CA ASN A 915 21.52 5.59 -2.11
C ASN A 915 22.84 5.95 -2.85
N THR A 916 23.76 4.99 -3.00
CA THR A 916 25.03 5.21 -3.71
C THR A 916 25.09 4.31 -4.93
N PHE A 917 25.26 4.90 -6.11
CA PHE A 917 25.15 4.22 -7.40
C PHE A 917 26.44 4.36 -8.20
N GLY A 918 27.03 3.24 -8.64
CA GLY A 918 28.12 3.21 -9.61
C GLY A 918 27.57 2.98 -11.03
N PHE A 919 28.22 3.56 -12.03
CA PHE A 919 27.81 3.52 -13.43
C PHE A 919 28.96 3.12 -14.34
N GLU A 920 28.62 2.38 -15.39
CA GLU A 920 29.51 1.95 -16.49
C GLU A 920 29.02 2.59 -17.80
N ASP A 921 29.88 3.32 -18.50
CA ASP A 921 29.52 4.17 -19.64
C ASP A 921 29.70 3.50 -21.02
N GLN A 922 30.40 2.36 -21.11
CA GLN A 922 30.75 1.77 -22.39
C GLN A 922 29.88 0.57 -22.77
N TRP A 923 29.59 0.47 -24.07
CA TRP A 923 28.74 -0.59 -24.65
C TRP A 923 29.19 -2.01 -24.27
N ALA A 924 28.21 -2.85 -23.91
CA ALA A 924 28.38 -4.22 -23.45
C ALA A 924 29.19 -4.37 -22.14
N GLY A 925 29.23 -3.29 -21.35
CA GLY A 925 29.88 -3.22 -20.04
C GLY A 925 31.35 -2.82 -20.07
N GLY A 926 31.91 -2.35 -21.19
CA GLY A 926 33.25 -1.73 -21.19
C GLY A 926 34.41 -2.54 -20.61
N ASP A 927 35.18 -1.87 -19.75
CA ASP A 927 36.17 -2.46 -18.84
C ASP A 927 35.54 -3.04 -17.56
N ASN A 928 34.25 -2.82 -17.32
CA ASN A 928 33.43 -3.37 -16.22
C ASN A 928 33.94 -2.95 -14.84
N ASP A 929 34.37 -1.70 -14.67
CA ASP A 929 34.87 -1.21 -13.37
C ASP A 929 33.87 -0.31 -12.62
N PHE A 930 32.82 0.17 -13.31
CA PHE A 930 31.70 0.98 -12.78
C PHE A 930 32.13 2.23 -11.98
N ASN A 931 33.32 2.76 -12.28
CA ASN A 931 33.85 3.97 -11.66
C ASN A 931 33.70 5.22 -12.55
N ASP A 932 33.25 5.06 -13.80
CA ASP A 932 32.99 6.14 -14.75
C ASP A 932 32.14 7.25 -14.13
N MET A 933 31.14 6.86 -13.34
CA MET A 933 30.51 7.77 -12.39
C MET A 933 30.06 7.04 -11.14
N VAL A 934 30.23 7.66 -9.98
CA VAL A 934 29.66 7.23 -8.71
C VAL A 934 28.88 8.39 -8.10
N VAL A 935 27.57 8.18 -7.88
CA VAL A 935 26.63 9.19 -7.36
C VAL A 935 26.08 8.76 -6.01
N GLU A 936 26.38 9.53 -4.96
CA GLU A 936 25.84 9.38 -3.60
C GLU A 936 24.73 10.42 -3.36
N VAL A 937 23.52 10.00 -2.96
CA VAL A 937 22.38 10.90 -2.72
C VAL A 937 22.12 11.10 -1.23
N ASN A 938 22.59 12.23 -0.70
CA ASN A 938 22.43 12.59 0.71
C ASN A 938 21.19 13.48 0.93
N PHE A 939 20.12 12.95 1.52
CA PHE A 939 18.94 13.75 1.90
C PHE A 939 19.21 14.65 3.12
N VAL A 940 18.60 15.85 3.16
CA VAL A 940 18.91 16.95 4.12
C VAL A 940 17.70 17.41 4.93
#